data_AF-A0A817SBB2-F1
#
_entry.id   AF-A0A817SBB2-F1
#
_cell.length_a   1.000
_cell.length_b   1.000
_cell.length_c   1.000
_cell.angle_alpha   90.00
_cell.angle_beta   90.00
_cell.angle_gamma   90.00
#
_symmetry.space_group_name_H-M   'P 1'
#
loop_
_entity.id
_entity.type
_entity.pdbx_description
1 polymer ?
#
loop_
_entity_poly.entity_id
_entity_poly.type
_entity_poly.pdbx_seq_one_letter_code
_entity_poly.pdbx_strand_id
1 'polypeptide(L)'
;MEQGEKNDVCSLCAVNKSTKICNSQTAGYKGLGFKAIFEKSDYVLIVTNNESFRFDAQYKFNWSWSEVDQTTWEYDNKRKFIYPWQICPIWTQNKQIPKSIRLAIQPHTFLFLQHIRQVEFVGIPSTSIIHREQKSDGSIKLLYNKNQSSRWLVSRREVLIPEEVRKDARLPEKLRNVSSTIIDLAAMLHKDNPRNFIPLSNNDSVLFAFMPTKISTYNLPLLVSANFLTNANREQIHTDSIWNQWLFECMPRETIEWAKELIKKPNWKKKAYELLPMPTQNRDSLATKYNQCCSNALNHTKFICNTRGEDLTLGEAIIDLSHLSNQQFIGTEPIRIYSLHQCAPQSRLLQSHPFVIDHHRLRELGVEIFTWEQAIDMVKSKEFQKKFSVDCNIQLISYLYDSKTDKEIAKLLHRIPFIMDRNKCLQIPTKICFPSKFNDISWYSNNTQEAYVHEDLMNKLQNHHIKWLEQLGVTFRTDLSFFHHTIIPQASTFINVENALHTIQRLCYLYVNGQIHSDDLKNLGELSLLTKANTLVPANRLYLSTEYEPSLSIDNYFPKMTHLFVPTSYMQNVFRIKWKHFFVSLGVQENINLIPLNDNGRLVQHYYEDQMKIIFCLNSNQVHRYKYKRTIKFLELTENNFDFARFFWQHAIQNIN
;
A
#
# COMPACT_ATOMS: atom_id res chain seq x y z
N MET A 1 -5.43 44.95 -55.35
CA MET A 1 -5.96 45.11 -53.98
C MET A 1 -7.48 45.18 -53.95
N GLU A 2 -8.11 44.25 -53.23
CA GLU A 2 -9.52 44.35 -52.80
C GLU A 2 -9.72 45.51 -51.79
N GLN A 3 -10.96 45.97 -51.58
CA GLN A 3 -11.27 47.13 -50.73
C GLN A 3 -10.76 46.98 -49.28
N GLY A 4 -10.73 45.76 -48.74
CA GLY A 4 -10.18 45.44 -47.42
C GLY A 4 -8.66 45.64 -47.32
N GLU A 5 -7.91 45.15 -48.31
CA GLU A 5 -6.44 45.26 -48.37
C GLU A 5 -5.98 46.72 -48.50
N LYS A 6 -6.74 47.55 -49.23
CA LYS A 6 -6.48 48.98 -49.37
C LYS A 6 -6.55 49.71 -48.02
N ASN A 7 -7.52 49.36 -47.17
CA ASN A 7 -7.67 49.96 -45.85
C ASN A 7 -6.50 49.59 -44.92
N ASP A 8 -5.96 48.38 -45.03
CA ASP A 8 -4.81 47.93 -44.23
C ASP A 8 -3.51 48.64 -44.65
N VAL A 9 -3.25 48.76 -45.96
CA VAL A 9 -2.11 49.53 -46.47
C VAL A 9 -2.21 51.01 -46.09
N CYS A 10 -3.40 51.61 -46.22
CA CYS A 10 -3.65 52.98 -45.75
C CYS A 10 -3.40 53.10 -44.24
N SER A 11 -3.76 52.10 -43.44
CA SER A 11 -3.53 52.09 -41.98
C SER A 11 -2.04 51.97 -41.62
N LEU A 12 -1.25 51.24 -42.41
CA LEU A 12 0.21 51.17 -42.25
C LEU A 12 0.89 52.52 -42.54
N CYS A 13 0.39 53.25 -43.54
CA CYS A 13 0.96 54.52 -43.99
C CYS A 13 0.47 55.71 -43.16
N ALA A 14 -0.77 55.68 -42.64
CA ALA A 14 -1.36 56.80 -41.92
C ALA A 14 -0.67 57.16 -40.60
N VAL A 15 -0.54 58.44 -40.29
CA VAL A 15 -0.08 58.95 -38.99
C VAL A 15 -1.29 59.04 -38.04
N ASN A 16 -1.15 58.53 -36.81
CA ASN A 16 -2.17 58.57 -35.75
C ASN A 16 -3.52 57.87 -36.04
N LYS A 17 -3.63 56.99 -37.04
CA LYS A 17 -4.79 56.10 -37.22
C LYS A 17 -4.41 54.66 -36.88
N SER A 18 -5.06 54.10 -35.86
CA SER A 18 -4.90 52.69 -35.48
C SER A 18 -6.26 52.00 -35.51
N THR A 19 -6.39 50.99 -36.38
CA THR A 19 -7.58 50.13 -36.47
C THR A 19 -7.70 49.16 -35.27
N LYS A 20 -6.66 49.06 -34.42
CA LYS A 20 -6.56 48.09 -33.32
C LYS A 20 -7.15 48.57 -31.99
N ILE A 21 -7.58 49.83 -31.88
CA ILE A 21 -8.11 50.40 -30.63
C ILE A 21 -9.48 49.81 -30.28
N CYS A 22 -10.28 49.43 -31.29
CA CYS A 22 -11.69 49.03 -31.09
C CYS A 22 -11.98 47.52 -31.32
N ASN A 23 -10.99 46.71 -31.70
CA ASN A 23 -11.23 45.29 -32.01
C ASN A 23 -10.82 44.36 -30.85
N SER A 24 -11.81 43.75 -30.20
CA SER A 24 -11.65 42.79 -29.10
C SER A 24 -10.92 41.51 -29.50
N GLN A 25 -10.88 41.17 -30.80
CA GLN A 25 -10.20 39.98 -31.33
C GLN A 25 -8.70 40.19 -31.57
N THR A 26 -8.19 41.42 -31.44
CA THR A 26 -6.76 41.68 -31.64
C THR A 26 -5.94 41.23 -30.44
N ALA A 27 -4.85 40.48 -30.67
CA ALA A 27 -4.02 39.97 -29.59
C ALA A 27 -3.22 41.08 -28.88
N GLY A 28 -3.14 40.99 -27.55
CA GLY A 28 -2.39 41.91 -26.69
C GLY A 28 -3.08 43.26 -26.44
N TYR A 29 -2.64 43.94 -25.38
CA TYR A 29 -3.14 45.25 -24.96
C TYR A 29 -2.12 46.38 -25.18
N LYS A 30 -0.83 46.04 -25.25
CA LYS A 30 0.26 46.93 -25.66
C LYS A 30 0.64 46.53 -27.09
N GLY A 31 0.37 47.39 -28.07
CA GLY A 31 0.89 47.24 -29.43
C GLY A 31 2.05 48.20 -29.65
N LEU A 32 3.22 47.69 -30.03
CA LEU A 32 4.15 48.54 -30.79
C LEU A 32 3.49 48.72 -32.16
N GLY A 33 3.15 49.96 -32.52
CA GLY A 33 2.64 50.24 -33.85
C GLY A 33 3.63 49.78 -34.90
N PHE A 34 3.17 49.44 -36.11
CA PHE A 34 4.04 49.02 -37.21
C PHE A 34 5.28 49.92 -37.35
N LYS A 35 5.10 51.23 -37.17
CA LYS A 35 6.13 52.26 -37.28
C LYS A 35 7.31 52.13 -36.31
N ALA A 36 7.17 51.39 -35.21
CA ALA A 36 8.29 51.15 -34.30
C ALA A 36 9.44 50.36 -34.96
N ILE A 37 9.16 49.62 -36.04
CA ILE A 37 10.20 48.91 -36.81
C ILE A 37 11.27 49.87 -37.37
N PHE A 38 10.89 51.13 -37.64
CA PHE A 38 11.78 52.13 -38.23
C PHE A 38 12.82 52.68 -37.26
N GLU A 39 12.68 52.41 -35.95
CA GLU A 39 13.74 52.70 -34.98
C GLU A 39 14.95 51.75 -35.11
N LYS A 40 14.73 50.59 -35.74
CA LYS A 40 15.73 49.52 -35.84
C LYS A 40 16.10 49.16 -37.27
N SER A 41 15.31 49.58 -38.25
CA SER A 41 15.53 49.26 -39.64
C SER A 41 15.20 50.44 -40.53
N ASP A 42 16.18 50.84 -41.34
CA ASP A 42 16.02 51.82 -42.43
C ASP A 42 15.38 51.21 -43.68
N TYR A 43 15.08 49.90 -43.65
CA TYR A 43 14.49 49.15 -44.75
C TYR A 43 13.47 48.12 -44.25
N VAL A 44 12.23 48.16 -44.75
CA VAL A 44 11.16 47.24 -44.36
C VAL A 44 10.41 46.80 -45.60
N LEU A 45 10.43 45.50 -45.88
CA LEU A 45 9.68 44.91 -46.99
C LEU A 45 8.44 44.20 -46.46
N ILE A 46 7.29 44.47 -47.06
CA ILE A 46 6.02 43.79 -46.82
C ILE A 46 5.63 43.04 -48.08
N VAL A 47 5.32 41.76 -47.91
CA VAL A 47 4.87 40.88 -49.00
C VAL A 47 3.52 40.31 -48.59
N THR A 48 2.51 40.45 -49.44
CA THR A 48 1.18 39.88 -49.26
C THR A 48 0.71 39.25 -50.57
N ASN A 49 0.38 37.95 -50.55
CA ASN A 49 0.04 37.19 -51.76
C ASN A 49 1.08 37.38 -52.89
N ASN A 50 0.69 38.06 -53.99
CA ASN A 50 1.54 38.36 -55.15
C ASN A 50 2.01 39.83 -55.21
N GLU A 51 1.67 40.63 -54.21
CA GLU A 51 1.97 42.05 -54.14
C GLU A 51 3.07 42.29 -53.09
N SER A 52 4.02 43.17 -53.39
CA SER A 52 5.03 43.56 -52.40
C SER A 52 5.36 45.04 -52.48
N PHE A 53 5.62 45.63 -51.32
CA PHE A 53 6.04 47.02 -51.21
C PHE A 53 7.00 47.17 -50.04
N ARG A 54 7.87 48.18 -50.10
CA ARG A 54 8.88 48.45 -49.08
C ARG A 54 8.83 49.88 -48.59
N PHE A 55 9.37 50.11 -47.41
CA PHE A 55 9.76 51.41 -46.88
C PHE A 55 11.28 51.43 -46.81
N ASP A 56 11.91 52.44 -47.40
CA ASP A 56 13.35 52.46 -47.65
C ASP A 56 13.88 53.88 -47.48
N ALA A 57 14.69 54.10 -46.45
CA ALA A 57 15.25 55.41 -46.10
C ALA A 57 16.22 55.95 -47.17
N GLN A 58 16.80 55.06 -47.98
CA GLN A 58 17.76 55.42 -49.02
C GLN A 58 17.07 55.66 -50.38
N TYR A 59 15.78 55.36 -50.48
CA TYR A 59 15.04 55.53 -51.72
C TYR A 59 14.81 57.02 -52.04
N LYS A 60 15.28 57.44 -53.20
CA LYS A 60 15.07 58.79 -53.72
C LYS A 60 13.74 58.83 -54.47
N PHE A 61 12.72 59.41 -53.84
CA PHE A 61 11.43 59.61 -54.47
C PHE A 61 11.51 60.70 -55.55
N ASN A 62 10.68 60.58 -56.60
CA ASN A 62 10.50 61.67 -57.54
C ASN A 62 9.85 62.87 -56.82
N TRP A 63 10.40 64.06 -57.04
CA TRP A 63 9.89 65.28 -56.43
C TRP A 63 8.45 65.56 -56.88
N SER A 64 7.53 65.68 -55.91
CA SER A 64 6.09 65.91 -56.14
C SER A 64 5.45 66.72 -55.01
N TRP A 65 6.26 67.33 -54.15
CA TRP A 65 5.82 68.01 -52.92
C TRP A 65 5.61 69.51 -53.10
N SER A 66 6.00 70.06 -54.26
CA SER A 66 5.86 71.47 -54.63
C SER A 66 5.84 71.61 -56.15
N GLU A 67 5.33 72.73 -56.65
CA GLU A 67 5.36 73.11 -58.07
C GLU A 67 6.77 73.55 -58.53
N VAL A 68 7.61 74.02 -57.60
CA VAL A 68 9.04 74.30 -57.85
C VAL A 68 9.90 73.07 -57.60
N ASP A 69 11.07 72.97 -58.23
CA ASP A 69 11.99 71.84 -58.03
C ASP A 69 12.54 71.77 -56.59
N GLN A 70 13.07 70.60 -56.21
CA GLN A 70 13.58 70.35 -54.85
C GLN A 70 14.64 71.37 -54.42
N THR A 71 15.59 71.71 -55.30
CA THR A 71 16.69 72.63 -54.97
C THR A 71 16.20 74.04 -54.68
N THR A 72 15.25 74.52 -55.46
CA THR A 72 14.60 75.83 -55.26
C THR A 72 13.80 75.83 -53.96
N TRP A 73 13.00 74.79 -53.71
CA TRP A 73 12.22 74.68 -52.47
C TRP A 73 13.10 74.65 -51.22
N GLU A 74 14.20 73.88 -51.24
CA GLU A 74 15.13 73.77 -50.10
C GLU A 74 15.84 75.09 -49.80
N TYR A 75 16.18 75.85 -50.84
CA TYR A 75 16.76 77.18 -50.72
C TYR A 75 15.78 78.16 -50.06
N ASP A 76 14.55 78.23 -50.58
CA ASP A 76 13.51 79.14 -50.08
C ASP A 76 13.13 78.86 -48.62
N ASN A 77 13.12 77.57 -48.25
CA ASN A 77 12.77 77.11 -46.90
C ASN A 77 13.98 76.98 -45.96
N LYS A 78 15.19 77.30 -46.44
CA LYS A 78 16.46 77.23 -45.69
C LYS A 78 16.67 75.89 -44.97
N ARG A 79 16.23 74.78 -45.58
CA ARG A 79 16.32 73.44 -45.01
C ARG A 79 16.36 72.38 -46.09
N LYS A 80 17.06 71.28 -45.82
CA LYS A 80 17.01 70.09 -46.67
C LYS A 80 15.69 69.36 -46.49
N PHE A 81 15.10 68.89 -47.57
CA PHE A 81 13.90 68.07 -47.52
C PHE A 81 14.27 66.65 -47.07
N ILE A 82 13.64 66.19 -45.98
CA ILE A 82 13.78 64.81 -45.52
C ILE A 82 12.54 64.06 -45.97
N TYR A 83 12.72 63.08 -46.86
CA TYR A 83 11.62 62.24 -47.32
C TYR A 83 10.98 61.52 -46.12
N PRO A 84 9.64 61.58 -45.95
CA PRO A 84 8.94 60.86 -44.89
C PRO A 84 8.79 59.38 -45.26
N TRP A 85 9.92 58.71 -45.50
CA TRP A 85 10.00 57.37 -46.06
C TRP A 85 9.25 56.31 -45.22
N GLN A 86 9.06 56.55 -43.92
CA GLN A 86 8.33 55.68 -43.00
C GLN A 86 6.82 55.57 -43.29
N ILE A 87 6.28 56.46 -44.13
CA ILE A 87 4.86 56.48 -44.52
C ILE A 87 4.66 56.42 -46.04
N CYS A 88 5.74 56.34 -46.81
CA CYS A 88 5.73 56.32 -48.27
C CYS A 88 6.07 54.90 -48.77
N PRO A 89 5.07 54.04 -49.06
CA PRO A 89 5.31 52.70 -49.56
C PRO A 89 5.84 52.76 -51.00
N ILE A 90 6.86 51.96 -51.28
CA ILE A 90 7.48 51.83 -52.60
C ILE A 90 7.12 50.46 -53.14
N TRP A 91 6.35 50.45 -54.24
CA TRP A 91 6.03 49.20 -54.92
C TRP A 91 7.31 48.45 -55.28
N THR A 92 7.38 47.17 -54.90
CA THR A 92 8.58 46.35 -55.07
C THR A 92 8.21 45.13 -55.88
N GLN A 93 9.03 44.79 -56.88
CA GLN A 93 8.84 43.57 -57.65
C GLN A 93 9.53 42.40 -56.95
N ASN A 94 8.98 41.19 -57.08
CA ASN A 94 9.49 39.97 -56.42
C ASN A 94 10.99 39.68 -56.65
N LYS A 95 11.58 40.18 -57.74
CA LYS A 95 13.02 40.04 -58.05
C LYS A 95 13.94 40.89 -57.16
N GLN A 96 13.40 41.88 -56.43
CA GLN A 96 14.16 42.86 -55.64
C GLN A 96 14.19 42.55 -54.13
N ILE A 97 13.68 41.37 -53.72
CA ILE A 97 13.57 40.97 -52.31
C ILE A 97 14.92 40.46 -51.80
N PRO A 98 15.53 41.10 -50.77
CA PRO A 98 16.79 40.62 -50.18
C PRO A 98 16.62 39.26 -49.50
N LYS A 99 17.58 38.34 -49.70
CA LYS A 99 17.52 36.93 -49.26
C LYS A 99 17.99 36.67 -47.82
N SER A 100 18.09 37.67 -46.95
CA SER A 100 18.75 37.45 -45.65
C SER A 100 18.08 38.22 -44.51
N ILE A 101 17.32 37.50 -43.67
CA ILE A 101 16.91 37.95 -42.34
C ILE A 101 17.19 36.81 -41.36
N ARG A 102 17.99 37.08 -40.33
CA ARG A 102 18.36 36.12 -39.29
C ARG A 102 17.44 36.33 -38.09
N LEU A 103 16.65 35.33 -37.72
CA LEU A 103 15.80 35.34 -36.53
C LEU A 103 15.91 34.00 -35.79
N ALA A 104 16.47 34.03 -34.59
CA ALA A 104 16.49 32.90 -33.68
C ALA A 104 15.14 32.82 -32.93
N ILE A 105 14.08 32.36 -33.61
CA ILE A 105 12.76 32.18 -32.99
C ILE A 105 12.60 30.72 -32.58
N GLN A 106 12.30 30.48 -31.29
CA GLN A 106 12.06 29.12 -30.81
C GLN A 106 10.71 28.58 -31.34
N PRO A 107 10.64 27.33 -31.84
CA PRO A 107 9.43 26.80 -32.49
C PRO A 107 8.15 26.81 -31.65
N HIS A 108 8.24 26.72 -30.32
CA HIS A 108 7.05 26.77 -29.45
C HIS A 108 6.40 28.17 -29.41
N THR A 109 7.08 29.23 -29.87
CA THR A 109 6.51 30.59 -30.00
C THR A 109 5.24 30.59 -30.86
N PHE A 110 5.14 29.65 -31.79
CA PHE A 110 4.04 29.54 -32.73
C PHE A 110 2.84 28.74 -32.18
N LEU A 111 2.93 28.20 -30.96
CA LEU A 111 1.90 27.35 -30.38
C LEU A 111 0.59 28.10 -30.14
N PHE A 112 0.69 29.32 -29.60
CA PHE A 112 -0.48 30.13 -29.19
C PHE A 112 -0.95 31.14 -30.26
N LEU A 113 -0.30 31.18 -31.43
CA LEU A 113 -0.68 32.09 -32.51
C LEU A 113 -1.94 31.58 -33.21
N GLN A 114 -3.00 32.38 -33.23
CA GLN A 114 -4.33 31.90 -33.65
C GLN A 114 -4.44 31.64 -35.15
N HIS A 115 -3.85 32.51 -35.98
CA HIS A 115 -4.04 32.51 -37.44
C HIS A 115 -2.82 32.03 -38.21
N ILE A 116 -1.71 31.72 -37.54
CA ILE A 116 -0.46 31.33 -38.18
C ILE A 116 -0.33 29.81 -38.10
N ARG A 117 -0.33 29.15 -39.26
CA ARG A 117 -0.12 27.70 -39.40
C ARG A 117 1.29 27.35 -39.82
N GLN A 118 1.95 28.22 -40.57
CA GLN A 118 3.30 27.99 -41.08
C GLN A 118 4.07 29.29 -41.11
N VAL A 119 5.35 29.23 -40.76
CA VAL A 119 6.32 30.30 -40.97
C VAL A 119 7.51 29.71 -41.70
N GLU A 120 7.87 30.33 -42.81
CA GLU A 120 9.00 29.95 -43.65
C GLU A 120 10.06 31.04 -43.59
N PHE A 121 11.26 30.64 -43.19
CA PHE A 121 12.45 31.47 -43.18
C PHE A 121 13.28 31.15 -44.42
N VAL A 122 13.33 32.10 -45.36
CA VAL A 122 14.11 31.98 -46.59
C VAL A 122 15.39 32.81 -46.44
N GLY A 123 16.54 32.15 -46.18
CA GLY A 123 17.84 32.84 -46.12
C GLY A 123 18.90 32.22 -45.21
N ILE A 124 19.73 31.36 -45.82
CA ILE A 124 21.08 30.86 -45.49
C ILE A 124 21.38 30.26 -44.10
N PRO A 125 21.93 29.03 -44.04
CA PRO A 125 22.35 28.17 -45.16
C PRO A 125 21.22 27.30 -45.74
N SER A 126 20.04 27.28 -45.10
CA SER A 126 18.92 26.43 -45.50
C SER A 126 17.58 27.11 -45.20
N THR A 127 16.60 26.90 -46.07
CA THR A 127 15.20 27.26 -45.79
C THR A 127 14.76 26.52 -44.54
N SER A 128 14.27 27.29 -43.57
CA SER A 128 13.73 26.71 -42.34
C SER A 128 12.23 26.91 -42.27
N ILE A 129 11.46 25.84 -42.09
CA ILE A 129 10.00 25.87 -42.06
C ILE A 129 9.54 25.40 -40.70
N ILE A 130 8.79 26.25 -40.01
CA ILE A 130 8.03 25.88 -38.81
C ILE A 130 6.58 25.69 -39.23
N HIS A 131 6.06 24.48 -39.06
CA HIS A 131 4.69 24.14 -39.44
C HIS A 131 3.93 23.57 -38.23
N ARG A 132 2.73 24.10 -38.01
CA ARG A 132 1.79 23.67 -36.97
C ARG A 132 0.73 22.76 -37.58
N GLU A 133 0.80 21.49 -37.26
CA GLU A 133 -0.14 20.47 -37.74
C GLU A 133 -1.09 20.05 -36.61
N GLN A 134 -2.40 20.18 -36.80
CA GLN A 134 -3.40 19.69 -35.86
C GLN A 134 -3.73 18.22 -36.16
N LYS A 135 -3.69 17.37 -35.14
CA LYS A 135 -3.94 15.92 -35.25
C LYS A 135 -5.38 15.58 -34.85
N SER A 136 -5.84 14.41 -35.30
CA SER A 136 -7.19 13.89 -35.01
C SER A 136 -7.45 13.64 -33.52
N ASP A 137 -6.40 13.42 -32.72
CA ASP A 137 -6.50 13.28 -31.26
C ASP A 137 -6.57 14.62 -30.52
N GLY A 138 -6.65 15.73 -31.25
CA GLY A 138 -6.72 17.09 -30.71
C GLY A 138 -5.37 17.70 -30.34
N SER A 139 -4.27 16.94 -30.44
CA SER A 139 -2.93 17.48 -30.20
C SER A 139 -2.38 18.28 -31.38
N ILE A 140 -1.44 19.17 -31.08
CA ILE A 140 -0.75 20.02 -32.05
C ILE A 140 0.69 19.52 -32.17
N LYS A 141 1.09 19.17 -33.39
CA LYS A 141 2.46 18.78 -33.73
C LYS A 141 3.19 19.99 -34.33
N LEU A 142 4.32 20.35 -33.72
CA LEU A 142 5.22 21.38 -34.22
C LEU A 142 6.35 20.72 -35.00
N LEU A 143 6.42 21.05 -36.29
CA LEU A 143 7.42 20.56 -37.22
C LEU A 143 8.45 21.64 -37.46
N TYR A 144 9.73 21.31 -37.36
CA TYR A 144 10.85 22.12 -37.83
C TYR A 144 11.52 21.38 -38.98
N ASN A 145 11.51 21.96 -40.18
CA ASN A 145 12.07 21.35 -41.40
C ASN A 145 11.53 19.93 -41.66
N LYS A 146 10.21 19.76 -41.53
CA LYS A 146 9.46 18.48 -41.63
C LYS A 146 9.73 17.48 -40.51
N ASN A 147 10.76 17.70 -39.66
CA ASN A 147 11.03 16.87 -38.50
C ASN A 147 10.18 17.29 -37.30
N GLN A 148 9.69 16.33 -36.53
CA GLN A 148 8.91 16.62 -35.32
C GLN A 148 9.80 17.25 -34.25
N SER A 149 9.64 18.56 -34.04
CA SER A 149 10.31 19.28 -32.96
C SER A 149 9.67 18.94 -31.62
N SER A 150 8.35 19.03 -31.53
CA SER A 150 7.58 18.77 -30.31
C SER A 150 6.10 18.50 -30.63
N ARG A 151 5.36 17.99 -29.64
CA ARG A 151 3.93 17.73 -29.74
C ARG A 151 3.26 18.19 -28.44
N TRP A 152 2.12 18.83 -28.56
CA TRP A 152 1.47 19.53 -27.44
C TRP A 152 -0.02 19.23 -27.42
N LEU A 153 -0.59 19.14 -26.23
CA LEU A 153 -2.03 19.20 -26.02
C LEU A 153 -2.36 20.59 -25.46
N VAL A 154 -3.27 21.32 -26.10
CA VAL A 154 -3.60 22.71 -25.72
C VAL A 154 -5.04 22.78 -25.28
N SER A 155 -5.29 23.48 -24.17
CA SER A 155 -6.61 23.78 -23.63
C SER A 155 -6.79 25.28 -23.48
N ARG A 156 -7.86 25.79 -24.09
CA ARG A 156 -8.24 27.20 -24.04
C ARG A 156 -9.30 27.39 -22.97
N ARG A 157 -9.00 28.22 -21.97
CA ARG A 157 -9.87 28.47 -20.82
C ARG A 157 -10.31 29.91 -20.82
N GLU A 158 -11.62 30.13 -20.89
CA GLU A 158 -12.20 31.47 -20.76
C GLU A 158 -12.52 31.71 -19.28
N VAL A 159 -11.99 32.80 -18.72
CA VAL A 159 -12.16 33.17 -17.32
C VAL A 159 -12.83 34.53 -17.23
N LEU A 160 -13.88 34.63 -16.41
CA LEU A 160 -14.58 35.87 -16.12
C LEU A 160 -13.73 36.76 -15.23
N ILE A 161 -13.61 38.04 -15.59
CA ILE A 161 -12.78 39.00 -14.88
C ILE A 161 -13.62 39.63 -13.76
N PRO A 162 -13.22 39.51 -12.47
CA PRO A 162 -13.91 40.15 -11.37
C PRO A 162 -13.93 41.67 -11.51
N GLU A 163 -15.02 42.32 -11.08
CA GLU A 163 -15.14 43.79 -11.18
C GLU A 163 -14.02 44.54 -10.46
N GLU A 164 -13.57 44.04 -9.31
CA GLU A 164 -12.50 44.64 -8.53
C GLU A 164 -11.18 44.71 -9.31
N VAL A 165 -10.89 43.65 -10.07
CA VAL A 165 -9.69 43.60 -10.94
C VAL A 165 -9.82 44.59 -12.08
N ARG A 166 -11.02 44.74 -12.68
CA ARG A 166 -11.26 45.71 -13.79
C ARG A 166 -11.17 47.17 -13.35
N LYS A 167 -11.41 47.47 -12.07
CA LYS A 167 -11.35 48.83 -11.50
C LYS A 167 -9.93 49.36 -11.30
N ASP A 168 -8.89 48.52 -11.46
CA ASP A 168 -7.49 48.99 -11.33
C ASP A 168 -7.17 50.07 -12.38
N ALA A 169 -6.90 51.29 -11.91
CA ALA A 169 -6.59 52.43 -12.77
C ALA A 169 -5.31 52.25 -13.60
N ARG A 170 -4.41 51.34 -13.21
CA ARG A 170 -3.17 51.01 -13.93
C ARG A 170 -3.42 50.13 -15.16
N LEU A 171 -4.62 49.54 -15.29
CA LEU A 171 -4.96 48.71 -16.43
C LEU A 171 -5.08 49.53 -17.72
N PRO A 172 -4.64 49.00 -18.87
CA PRO A 172 -4.99 49.55 -20.18
C PRO A 172 -6.50 49.56 -20.40
N GLU A 173 -7.02 50.61 -21.05
CA GLU A 173 -8.45 50.79 -21.33
C GLU A 173 -9.09 49.55 -21.99
N LYS A 174 -8.38 48.94 -22.94
CA LYS A 174 -8.82 47.70 -23.62
C LYS A 174 -9.12 46.56 -22.65
N LEU A 175 -8.33 46.40 -21.59
CA LEU A 175 -8.53 45.34 -20.59
C LEU A 175 -9.62 45.69 -19.56
N ARG A 176 -9.92 46.98 -19.36
CA ARG A 176 -11.01 47.40 -18.46
C ARG A 176 -12.40 47.13 -19.06
N ASN A 177 -12.50 47.23 -20.38
CA ASN A 177 -13.78 47.15 -21.11
C ASN A 177 -14.18 45.71 -21.50
N VAL A 178 -13.39 44.69 -21.16
CA VAL A 178 -13.71 43.28 -21.41
C VAL A 178 -14.22 42.60 -20.14
N SER A 179 -15.17 41.68 -20.28
CA SER A 179 -15.76 40.90 -19.17
C SER A 179 -15.06 39.56 -18.93
N SER A 180 -14.35 39.03 -19.92
CA SER A 180 -13.59 37.79 -19.85
C SER A 180 -12.22 37.93 -20.51
N THR A 181 -11.31 37.03 -20.14
CA THR A 181 -10.02 36.85 -20.83
C THR A 181 -9.74 35.36 -21.01
N ILE A 182 -8.78 35.05 -21.87
CA ILE A 182 -8.37 33.68 -22.17
C ILE A 182 -7.06 33.35 -21.45
N ILE A 183 -6.98 32.13 -20.92
CA ILE A 183 -5.77 31.45 -20.48
C ILE A 183 -5.63 30.19 -21.34
N ASP A 184 -4.58 30.14 -22.16
CA ASP A 184 -4.22 28.94 -22.92
C ASP A 184 -3.19 28.14 -22.12
N LEU A 185 -3.51 26.88 -21.83
CA LEU A 185 -2.65 25.92 -21.14
C LEU A 185 -2.13 24.89 -22.15
N ALA A 186 -0.83 24.62 -22.18
CA ALA A 186 -0.27 23.64 -23.10
C ALA A 186 0.66 22.63 -22.42
N ALA A 187 0.32 21.35 -22.53
CA ALA A 187 1.07 20.24 -22.00
C ALA A 187 1.89 19.55 -23.09
N MET A 188 3.17 19.28 -22.82
CA MET A 188 4.06 18.61 -23.77
C MET A 188 3.81 17.10 -23.78
N LEU A 189 3.81 16.51 -24.98
CA LEU A 189 3.66 15.08 -25.20
C LEU A 189 4.98 14.46 -25.63
N HIS A 190 5.21 13.21 -25.22
CA HIS A 190 6.39 12.45 -25.64
C HIS A 190 6.38 12.21 -27.16
N LYS A 191 7.55 12.36 -27.79
CA LYS A 191 7.68 12.29 -29.26
C LYS A 191 7.26 10.93 -29.81
N ASP A 192 7.75 9.87 -29.17
CA ASP A 192 7.54 8.48 -29.61
C ASP A 192 6.31 7.82 -28.98
N ASN A 193 5.81 8.36 -27.87
CA ASN A 193 4.64 7.86 -27.18
C ASN A 193 3.69 9.02 -26.86
N PRO A 194 2.91 9.49 -27.85
CA PRO A 194 2.11 10.70 -27.73
C PRO A 194 0.94 10.59 -26.74
N ARG A 195 0.85 9.49 -25.99
CA ARG A 195 -0.08 9.31 -24.87
C ARG A 195 0.56 9.61 -23.51
N ASN A 196 1.85 9.95 -23.45
CA ASN A 196 2.55 10.32 -22.22
C ASN A 196 2.83 11.82 -22.22
N PHE A 197 2.62 12.47 -21.08
CA PHE A 197 3.08 13.83 -20.86
C PHE A 197 4.55 13.83 -20.46
N ILE A 198 5.26 14.91 -20.81
CA ILE A 198 6.59 15.20 -20.29
C ILE A 198 6.45 16.49 -19.48
N PRO A 199 6.65 16.47 -18.15
CA PRO A 199 6.67 17.71 -17.38
C PRO A 199 7.80 18.61 -17.88
N LEU A 200 7.52 19.91 -18.00
CA LEU A 200 8.52 20.86 -18.49
C LEU A 200 9.66 21.04 -17.50
N SER A 201 10.88 21.14 -18.03
CA SER A 201 12.06 21.47 -17.24
C SER A 201 12.09 22.98 -16.92
N ASN A 202 12.89 23.38 -15.93
CA ASN A 202 12.96 24.77 -15.45
C ASN A 202 13.27 25.82 -16.54
N ASN A 203 13.96 25.45 -17.62
CA ASN A 203 14.26 26.38 -18.71
C ASN A 203 13.19 26.37 -19.82
N ASP A 204 12.37 25.33 -19.88
CA ASP A 204 11.32 25.18 -20.90
C ASP A 204 9.95 25.70 -20.43
N SER A 205 9.78 25.92 -19.12
CA SER A 205 8.53 26.41 -18.50
C SER A 205 8.37 27.94 -18.61
N VAL A 206 8.45 28.46 -19.83
CA VAL A 206 8.36 29.90 -20.09
C VAL A 206 6.90 30.38 -20.06
N LEU A 207 6.63 31.51 -19.41
CA LEU A 207 5.33 32.18 -19.50
C LEU A 207 5.18 32.97 -20.80
N PHE A 208 4.00 32.92 -21.40
CA PHE A 208 3.67 33.59 -22.65
C PHE A 208 2.70 34.75 -22.40
N ALA A 209 3.04 35.90 -22.98
CA ALA A 209 2.15 37.05 -23.12
C ALA A 209 1.98 37.31 -24.61
N PHE A 210 1.26 36.40 -25.29
CA PHE A 210 1.23 36.22 -26.76
C PHE A 210 2.57 35.76 -27.37
N MET A 211 3.69 36.35 -26.92
CA MET A 211 5.07 35.93 -27.21
C MET A 211 5.73 35.37 -25.95
N PRO A 212 6.79 34.54 -26.07
CA PRO A 212 7.54 34.08 -24.92
C PRO A 212 8.15 35.26 -24.15
N THR A 213 8.02 35.23 -22.83
CA THR A 213 8.76 36.13 -21.92
C THR A 213 10.12 35.50 -21.57
N LYS A 214 10.92 36.14 -20.71
CA LYS A 214 12.10 35.52 -20.10
C LYS A 214 11.81 34.90 -18.73
N ILE A 215 10.53 34.70 -18.40
CA ILE A 215 10.12 34.20 -17.09
C ILE A 215 9.91 32.69 -17.18
N SER A 216 10.84 31.96 -16.61
CA SER A 216 10.73 30.53 -16.37
C SER A 216 10.84 30.16 -14.88
N THR A 217 10.95 31.16 -14.00
CA THR A 217 11.25 30.98 -12.58
C THR A 217 10.17 30.25 -11.79
N TYR A 218 8.92 30.22 -12.27
CA TYR A 218 7.82 29.57 -11.55
C TYR A 218 7.77 28.05 -11.74
N ASN A 219 8.50 27.50 -12.73
CA ASN A 219 8.62 26.07 -13.01
C ASN A 219 7.28 25.32 -13.08
N LEU A 220 6.32 25.88 -13.83
CA LEU A 220 5.02 25.24 -14.05
C LEU A 220 5.18 23.97 -14.90
N PRO A 221 4.37 22.92 -14.69
CA PRO A 221 4.48 21.67 -15.46
C PRO A 221 4.04 21.81 -16.93
N LEU A 222 3.54 22.98 -17.32
CA LEU A 222 2.90 23.29 -18.60
C LEU A 222 3.22 24.72 -19.02
N LEU A 223 3.10 25.00 -20.32
CA LEU A 223 3.20 26.37 -20.84
C LEU A 223 1.89 27.10 -20.60
N VAL A 224 1.97 28.34 -20.10
CA VAL A 224 0.80 29.20 -19.92
C VAL A 224 0.93 30.43 -20.78
N SER A 225 -0.10 30.69 -21.59
CA SER A 225 -0.26 31.94 -22.32
C SER A 225 -1.50 32.69 -21.82
N ALA A 226 -1.30 33.92 -21.36
CA ALA A 226 -2.38 34.80 -20.92
C ALA A 226 -2.05 36.27 -21.21
N ASN A 227 -3.00 37.17 -21.02
CA ASN A 227 -2.82 38.62 -21.19
C ASN A 227 -2.05 39.25 -20.01
N PHE A 228 -0.85 38.77 -19.69
CA PHE A 228 -0.04 39.30 -18.59
C PHE A 228 0.39 40.74 -18.84
N LEU A 229 0.30 41.57 -17.80
CA LEU A 229 0.89 42.90 -17.84
C LEU A 229 2.41 42.81 -17.81
N THR A 230 3.06 43.27 -18.87
CA THR A 230 4.52 43.27 -19.06
C THR A 230 5.12 44.66 -19.01
N ASN A 231 6.42 44.69 -18.68
CA ASN A 231 7.28 45.88 -18.78
C ASN A 231 7.50 46.32 -20.24
N ALA A 232 8.25 47.40 -20.46
CA ALA A 232 8.40 48.00 -21.80
C ALA A 232 9.05 47.05 -22.83
N ASN A 233 10.06 46.26 -22.42
CA ASN A 233 10.75 45.32 -23.30
C ASN A 233 10.04 43.95 -23.42
N ARG A 234 8.94 43.73 -22.68
CA ARG A 234 8.10 42.51 -22.69
C ARG A 234 8.81 41.23 -22.25
N GLU A 235 9.96 41.36 -21.61
CA GLU A 235 10.71 40.21 -21.10
C GLU A 235 10.28 39.82 -19.69
N GLN A 236 9.70 40.76 -18.95
CA GLN A 236 9.25 40.59 -17.55
C GLN A 236 7.78 40.99 -17.39
N ILE A 237 7.14 40.45 -16.35
CA ILE A 237 5.76 40.77 -15.94
C ILE A 237 5.75 41.58 -14.65
N HIS A 238 4.74 42.41 -14.48
CA HIS A 238 4.53 43.20 -13.27
C HIS A 238 4.01 42.33 -12.14
N THR A 239 4.82 42.10 -11.09
CA THR A 239 4.48 41.26 -9.94
C THR A 239 3.48 41.91 -8.98
N ASP A 240 3.52 43.25 -8.90
CA ASP A 240 2.67 44.12 -8.07
C ASP A 240 1.31 44.43 -8.70
N SER A 241 1.07 43.99 -9.94
CA SER A 241 -0.19 44.19 -10.64
C SER A 241 -1.28 43.26 -10.08
N ILE A 242 -2.43 43.85 -9.72
CA ILE A 242 -3.63 43.11 -9.26
C ILE A 242 -4.10 42.15 -10.37
N TRP A 243 -4.03 42.58 -11.63
CA TRP A 243 -4.39 41.75 -12.78
C TRP A 243 -3.52 40.51 -12.93
N ASN A 244 -2.19 40.66 -12.81
CA ASN A 244 -1.30 39.51 -12.90
C ASN A 244 -1.44 38.58 -11.70
N GLN A 245 -1.61 39.14 -10.49
CA GLN A 245 -1.91 38.37 -9.29
C GLN A 245 -3.17 37.53 -9.47
N TRP A 246 -4.24 38.13 -9.97
CA TRP A 246 -5.49 37.43 -10.28
C TRP A 246 -5.31 36.34 -11.35
N LEU A 247 -4.57 36.59 -12.45
CA LEU A 247 -4.25 35.55 -13.43
C LEU A 247 -3.50 34.37 -12.78
N PHE A 248 -2.58 34.65 -11.86
CA PHE A 248 -1.85 33.62 -11.10
C PHE A 248 -2.75 32.82 -10.16
N GLU A 249 -3.83 33.39 -9.63
CA GLU A 249 -4.88 32.64 -8.90
C GLU A 249 -5.68 31.73 -9.85
N CYS A 250 -5.98 32.18 -11.07
CA CYS A 250 -6.75 31.39 -12.04
C CYS A 250 -5.98 30.17 -12.58
N MET A 251 -4.66 30.32 -12.84
CA MET A 251 -3.83 29.27 -13.45
C MET A 251 -3.95 27.86 -12.84
N PRO A 252 -3.74 27.65 -11.51
CA PRO A 252 -3.79 26.32 -10.92
C PRO A 252 -5.20 25.73 -10.94
N ARG A 253 -6.23 26.56 -10.73
CA ARG A 253 -7.65 26.15 -10.80
C ARG A 253 -8.00 25.60 -12.18
N GLU A 254 -7.69 26.37 -13.22
CA GLU A 254 -7.98 25.97 -14.59
C GLU A 254 -7.18 24.73 -15.04
N THR A 255 -5.97 24.55 -14.48
CA THR A 255 -5.16 23.36 -14.71
C THR A 255 -5.78 22.12 -14.06
N ILE A 256 -6.28 22.22 -12.83
CA ILE A 256 -6.95 21.11 -12.13
C ILE A 256 -8.25 20.73 -12.86
N GLU A 257 -9.06 21.71 -13.27
CA GLU A 257 -10.28 21.44 -14.05
C GLU A 257 -9.97 20.77 -15.39
N TRP A 258 -8.92 21.23 -16.08
CA TRP A 258 -8.48 20.58 -17.31
C TRP A 258 -7.97 19.16 -17.07
N ALA A 259 -7.19 18.93 -16.01
CA ALA A 259 -6.74 17.59 -15.63
C ALA A 259 -7.93 16.67 -15.34
N LYS A 260 -8.95 17.14 -14.60
CA LYS A 260 -10.20 16.42 -14.33
C LYS A 260 -10.93 16.01 -15.61
N GLU A 261 -11.05 16.90 -16.59
CA GLU A 261 -11.62 16.56 -17.90
C GLU A 261 -10.82 15.48 -18.63
N LEU A 262 -9.49 15.52 -18.53
CA LEU A 262 -8.60 14.55 -19.16
C LEU A 262 -8.66 13.17 -18.46
N ILE A 263 -8.77 13.13 -17.12
CA ILE A 263 -8.87 11.88 -16.36
C ILE A 263 -10.09 11.05 -16.82
N LYS A 264 -11.18 11.70 -17.21
CA LYS A 264 -12.39 11.05 -17.73
C LYS A 264 -12.19 10.44 -19.13
N LYS A 265 -11.17 10.89 -19.88
CA LYS A 265 -10.88 10.39 -21.22
C LYS A 265 -10.01 9.11 -21.14
N PRO A 266 -10.39 8.01 -21.82
CA PRO A 266 -9.65 6.74 -21.78
C PRO A 266 -8.17 6.86 -22.14
N ASN A 267 -7.84 7.77 -23.07
CA ASN A 267 -6.48 7.98 -23.55
C ASN A 267 -5.56 8.65 -22.51
N TRP A 268 -6.13 9.34 -21.52
CA TRP A 268 -5.39 10.22 -20.62
C TRP A 268 -5.50 9.85 -19.13
N LYS A 269 -6.53 9.09 -18.70
CA LYS A 269 -6.77 8.56 -17.33
C LYS A 269 -5.64 8.81 -16.31
N LYS A 270 -4.68 7.88 -16.21
CA LYS A 270 -3.59 7.95 -15.23
C LYS A 270 -2.59 9.07 -15.54
N LYS A 271 -2.31 9.31 -16.82
CA LYS A 271 -1.29 10.28 -17.26
C LYS A 271 -1.69 11.72 -16.96
N ALA A 272 -2.98 12.04 -16.92
CA ALA A 272 -3.46 13.39 -16.67
C ALA A 272 -3.05 13.93 -15.28
N TYR A 273 -2.76 13.05 -14.32
CA TYR A 273 -2.23 13.45 -13.00
C TYR A 273 -0.85 14.14 -13.08
N GLU A 274 -0.08 13.91 -14.15
CA GLU A 274 1.20 14.62 -14.41
C GLU A 274 1.02 16.12 -14.57
N LEU A 275 -0.17 16.57 -14.98
CA LEU A 275 -0.46 17.98 -15.22
C LEU A 275 -0.84 18.74 -13.96
N LEU A 276 -1.11 18.03 -12.84
CA LEU A 276 -1.55 18.68 -11.61
C LEU A 276 -0.52 19.70 -11.14
N PRO A 277 -0.96 20.91 -10.77
CA PRO A 277 -0.06 21.96 -10.34
C PRO A 277 0.59 21.60 -9.00
N MET A 278 1.81 22.07 -8.79
CA MET A 278 2.50 22.04 -7.50
C MET A 278 2.75 23.46 -7.01
N PRO A 279 2.82 23.69 -5.69
CA PRO A 279 3.26 24.97 -5.15
C PRO A 279 4.64 25.35 -5.71
N THR A 280 4.77 26.59 -6.15
CA THR A 280 6.05 27.16 -6.59
C THR A 280 6.90 27.56 -5.39
N GLN A 281 8.22 27.48 -5.53
CA GLN A 281 9.18 27.86 -4.47
C GLN A 281 9.44 29.38 -4.41
N ASN A 282 8.94 30.14 -5.40
CA ASN A 282 9.12 31.58 -5.46
C ASN A 282 8.41 32.27 -4.28
N ARG A 283 8.94 33.42 -3.86
CA ARG A 283 8.46 34.17 -2.69
C ARG A 283 7.84 35.53 -3.01
N ASP A 284 7.58 35.80 -4.28
CA ASP A 284 6.91 37.04 -4.70
C ASP A 284 5.39 36.99 -4.49
N SER A 285 4.73 38.12 -4.73
CA SER A 285 3.28 38.27 -4.62
C SER A 285 2.51 37.34 -5.57
N LEU A 286 3.02 37.10 -6.78
CA LEU A 286 2.38 36.22 -7.77
C LEU A 286 2.43 34.76 -7.32
N ALA A 287 3.59 34.31 -6.84
CA ALA A 287 3.80 32.99 -6.27
C ALA A 287 2.91 32.75 -5.06
N THR A 288 2.78 33.75 -4.18
CA THR A 288 1.90 33.67 -3.00
C THR A 288 0.45 33.43 -3.42
N LYS A 289 -0.05 34.22 -4.38
CA LYS A 289 -1.41 34.08 -4.89
C LYS A 289 -1.66 32.75 -5.61
N TYR A 290 -0.71 32.32 -6.44
CA TYR A 290 -0.74 31.01 -7.08
C TYR A 290 -0.77 29.88 -6.05
N ASN A 291 0.13 29.89 -5.05
CA ASN A 291 0.22 28.84 -4.04
C ASN A 291 -1.04 28.75 -3.17
N GLN A 292 -1.59 29.89 -2.74
CA GLN A 292 -2.84 29.95 -1.98
C GLN A 292 -4.00 29.31 -2.76
N CYS A 293 -4.18 29.69 -4.04
CA CYS A 293 -5.24 29.11 -4.85
C CYS A 293 -4.97 27.65 -5.22
N CYS A 294 -3.70 27.28 -5.43
CA CYS A 294 -3.29 25.91 -5.73
C CYS A 294 -3.67 24.96 -4.59
N SER A 295 -3.25 25.25 -3.35
CA SER A 295 -3.60 24.43 -2.20
C SER A 295 -5.10 24.38 -1.95
N ASN A 296 -5.80 25.51 -2.09
CA ASN A 296 -7.25 25.56 -1.93
C ASN A 296 -7.97 24.68 -2.97
N ALA A 297 -7.62 24.83 -4.25
CA ALA A 297 -8.24 24.07 -5.34
C ALA A 297 -7.92 22.57 -5.24
N LEU A 298 -6.68 22.20 -4.90
CA LEU A 298 -6.29 20.79 -4.71
C LEU A 298 -7.09 20.11 -3.58
N ASN A 299 -7.35 20.83 -2.49
CA ASN A 299 -8.05 20.24 -1.34
C ASN A 299 -9.57 20.14 -1.52
N HIS A 300 -10.19 21.05 -2.29
CA HIS A 300 -11.66 21.14 -2.39
C HIS A 300 -12.22 20.65 -3.72
N THR A 301 -11.42 20.55 -4.78
CA THR A 301 -11.88 20.05 -6.07
C THR A 301 -11.88 18.53 -6.09
N LYS A 302 -13.01 17.93 -6.52
CA LYS A 302 -13.11 16.49 -6.79
C LYS A 302 -12.54 16.17 -8.17
N PHE A 303 -11.30 15.69 -8.22
CA PHE A 303 -10.59 15.36 -9.46
C PHE A 303 -9.98 13.96 -9.49
N ILE A 304 -9.96 13.23 -8.36
CA ILE A 304 -9.36 11.89 -8.28
C ILE A 304 -10.44 10.84 -8.49
N CYS A 305 -10.26 9.94 -9.44
CA CYS A 305 -11.24 8.90 -9.72
C CYS A 305 -10.94 7.62 -8.93
N ASN A 306 -11.90 7.15 -8.13
CA ASN A 306 -11.79 5.88 -7.39
C ASN A 306 -12.04 4.66 -8.29
N THR A 307 -11.86 3.46 -7.75
CA THR A 307 -12.07 2.19 -8.48
C THR A 307 -13.51 1.97 -8.96
N ARG A 308 -14.49 2.73 -8.43
CA ARG A 308 -15.91 2.70 -8.84
C ARG A 308 -16.28 3.77 -9.87
N GLY A 309 -15.37 4.67 -10.22
CA GLY A 309 -15.64 5.77 -11.14
C GLY A 309 -16.18 7.05 -10.49
N GLU A 310 -16.19 7.13 -9.15
CA GLU A 310 -16.61 8.32 -8.40
C GLU A 310 -15.45 9.32 -8.29
N ASP A 311 -15.77 10.62 -8.37
CA ASP A 311 -14.81 11.71 -8.25
C ASP A 311 -14.61 12.07 -6.76
N LEU A 312 -13.36 12.08 -6.29
CA LEU A 312 -12.92 12.33 -4.92
C LEU A 312 -11.97 13.54 -4.84
N THR A 313 -11.95 14.18 -3.67
CA THR A 313 -10.91 15.12 -3.23
C THR A 313 -9.67 14.38 -2.72
N LEU A 314 -8.55 15.08 -2.51
CA LEU A 314 -7.33 14.51 -1.90
C LEU A 314 -7.60 13.85 -0.54
N GLY A 315 -8.38 14.51 0.32
CA GLY A 315 -8.70 14.02 1.68
C GLY A 315 -9.74 12.88 1.72
N GLU A 316 -10.43 12.62 0.61
CA GLU A 316 -11.41 11.54 0.48
C GLU A 316 -10.76 10.21 0.02
N ALA A 317 -9.51 10.23 -0.45
CA ALA A 317 -8.87 9.14 -1.18
C ALA A 317 -7.79 8.39 -0.38
N ILE A 318 -7.60 7.11 -0.69
CA ILE A 318 -6.55 6.22 -0.15
C ILE A 318 -5.86 5.48 -1.31
N ILE A 319 -4.53 5.46 -1.30
CA ILE A 319 -3.72 4.56 -2.13
C ILE A 319 -3.39 3.32 -1.31
N ASP A 320 -3.94 2.17 -1.69
CA ASP A 320 -3.65 0.89 -1.05
C ASP A 320 -2.49 0.16 -1.76
N LEU A 321 -1.32 0.19 -1.13
CA LEU A 321 -0.12 -0.52 -1.58
C LEU A 321 -0.09 -1.99 -1.14
N SER A 322 -0.92 -2.38 -0.17
CA SER A 322 -1.05 -3.78 0.26
C SER A 322 -1.93 -4.61 -0.69
N HIS A 323 -2.76 -3.94 -1.49
CA HIS A 323 -3.78 -4.53 -2.36
C HIS A 323 -4.85 -5.35 -1.65
N LEU A 324 -4.92 -5.29 -0.31
CA LEU A 324 -5.91 -5.98 0.50
C LEU A 324 -7.33 -5.44 0.27
N SER A 325 -7.48 -4.17 -0.10
CA SER A 325 -8.78 -3.56 -0.42
C SER A 325 -9.46 -4.21 -1.63
N ASN A 326 -8.69 -4.83 -2.53
CA ASN A 326 -9.21 -5.56 -3.69
C ASN A 326 -9.73 -6.96 -3.31
N GLN A 327 -9.38 -7.46 -2.12
CA GLN A 327 -9.75 -8.79 -1.67
C GLN A 327 -11.09 -8.75 -0.95
N GLN A 328 -12.08 -9.51 -1.44
CA GLN A 328 -13.44 -9.50 -0.89
C GLN A 328 -13.50 -9.93 0.59
N PHE A 329 -12.57 -10.77 1.05
CA PHE A 329 -12.54 -11.26 2.43
C PHE A 329 -12.05 -10.23 3.46
N ILE A 330 -11.38 -9.15 3.04
CA ILE A 330 -11.10 -7.99 3.89
C ILE A 330 -12.09 -6.87 3.55
N GLY A 331 -12.23 -6.56 2.27
CA GLY A 331 -13.07 -5.49 1.77
C GLY A 331 -12.52 -4.09 2.06
N THR A 332 -13.32 -3.08 1.75
CA THR A 332 -12.93 -1.67 1.79
C THR A 332 -13.10 -1.03 3.17
N GLU A 333 -14.13 -1.45 3.91
CA GLU A 333 -14.52 -0.83 5.18
C GLU A 333 -13.47 -0.96 6.30
N PRO A 334 -12.82 -2.12 6.55
CA PRO A 334 -11.86 -2.21 7.64
C PRO A 334 -10.65 -1.29 7.46
N ILE A 335 -10.14 -1.21 6.23
CA ILE A 335 -9.02 -0.34 5.88
C ILE A 335 -9.43 1.13 6.01
N ARG A 336 -10.61 1.49 5.51
CA ARG A 336 -11.16 2.85 5.64
C ARG A 336 -11.32 3.27 7.11
N ILE A 337 -11.91 2.41 7.94
CA ILE A 337 -12.10 2.67 9.38
C ILE A 337 -10.75 2.85 10.06
N TYR A 338 -9.79 1.95 9.79
CA TYR A 338 -8.44 2.06 10.32
C TYR A 338 -7.78 3.40 9.97
N SER A 339 -7.81 3.80 8.69
CA SER A 339 -7.25 5.08 8.24
C SER A 339 -7.96 6.27 8.91
N LEU A 340 -9.28 6.23 9.08
CA LEU A 340 -10.04 7.28 9.80
C LEU A 340 -9.60 7.44 11.27
N HIS A 341 -9.18 6.35 11.93
CA HIS A 341 -8.70 6.39 13.31
C HIS A 341 -7.25 6.89 13.44
N GLN A 342 -6.43 6.69 12.40
CA GLN A 342 -5.06 7.21 12.35
C GLN A 342 -5.01 8.70 11.96
N CYS A 343 -5.99 9.17 11.19
CA CYS A 343 -6.10 10.59 10.84
C CYS A 343 -6.51 11.46 12.05
N ALA A 344 -5.98 12.69 12.11
CA ALA A 344 -6.36 13.66 13.13
C ALA A 344 -7.89 13.95 13.11
N PRO A 345 -8.53 14.32 14.24
CA PRO A 345 -9.99 14.50 14.31
C PRO A 345 -10.57 15.50 13.31
N GLN A 346 -9.76 16.45 12.83
CA GLN A 346 -10.16 17.52 11.92
C GLN A 346 -10.14 17.12 10.42
N SER A 347 -9.67 15.91 10.08
CA SER A 347 -9.47 15.46 8.68
C SER A 347 -10.32 14.23 8.28
N ARG A 348 -11.44 13.96 8.97
CA ARG A 348 -12.34 12.84 8.64
C ARG A 348 -13.17 13.12 7.39
N LEU A 349 -12.55 12.99 6.23
CA LEU A 349 -13.18 13.17 4.92
C LEU A 349 -13.22 11.90 4.07
N LEU A 350 -12.72 10.75 4.55
CA LEU A 350 -12.64 9.53 3.74
C LEU A 350 -14.02 9.06 3.24
N GLN A 351 -14.13 8.94 1.92
CA GLN A 351 -15.34 8.45 1.25
C GLN A 351 -15.59 6.98 1.62
N SER A 352 -16.82 6.48 1.41
CA SER A 352 -17.16 5.05 1.63
C SER A 352 -16.28 4.09 0.81
N HIS A 353 -15.89 4.48 -0.41
CA HIS A 353 -14.99 3.73 -1.27
C HIS A 353 -13.79 4.60 -1.66
N PRO A 354 -12.80 4.77 -0.77
CA PRO A 354 -11.75 5.77 -0.94
C PRO A 354 -10.61 5.30 -1.86
N PHE A 355 -10.61 4.05 -2.32
CA PHE A 355 -9.44 3.46 -2.99
C PHE A 355 -9.23 3.99 -4.41
N VAL A 356 -8.04 4.52 -4.65
CA VAL A 356 -7.61 5.07 -5.93
C VAL A 356 -6.36 4.35 -6.44
N ILE A 357 -6.03 4.60 -7.70
CA ILE A 357 -4.83 4.03 -8.31
C ILE A 357 -3.56 4.52 -7.62
N ASP A 358 -2.54 3.67 -7.59
CA ASP A 358 -1.21 4.11 -7.22
C ASP A 358 -0.59 4.99 -8.32
N HIS A 359 -0.30 6.25 -7.98
CA HIS A 359 0.33 7.23 -8.86
C HIS A 359 1.25 8.16 -8.06
N HIS A 360 2.48 8.39 -8.54
CA HIS A 360 3.49 9.15 -7.80
C HIS A 360 3.03 10.59 -7.47
N ARG A 361 2.42 11.31 -8.43
CA ARG A 361 1.86 12.66 -8.20
C ARG A 361 0.82 12.72 -7.08
N LEU A 362 0.00 11.69 -6.92
CA LEU A 362 -0.99 11.64 -5.84
C LEU A 362 -0.32 11.44 -4.48
N ARG A 363 0.77 10.66 -4.42
CA ARG A 363 1.58 10.52 -3.21
C ARG A 363 2.27 11.86 -2.84
N GLU A 364 2.83 12.55 -3.82
CA GLU A 364 3.46 13.88 -3.61
C GLU A 364 2.46 14.92 -3.09
N LEU A 365 1.20 14.85 -3.53
CA LEU A 365 0.12 15.73 -3.07
C LEU A 365 -0.44 15.35 -1.70
N GLY A 366 0.02 14.24 -1.10
CA GLY A 366 -0.36 13.84 0.26
C GLY A 366 -1.67 13.05 0.34
N VAL A 367 -2.05 12.30 -0.69
CA VAL A 367 -3.12 11.29 -0.56
C VAL A 367 -2.70 10.24 0.48
N GLU A 368 -3.62 9.84 1.36
CA GLU A 368 -3.38 8.83 2.39
C GLU A 368 -2.88 7.52 1.77
N ILE A 369 -1.82 6.94 2.32
CA ILE A 369 -1.21 5.71 1.83
C ILE A 369 -1.45 4.62 2.87
N PHE A 370 -2.00 3.49 2.42
CA PHE A 370 -2.16 2.28 3.23
C PHE A 370 -1.11 1.24 2.81
N THR A 371 -0.25 0.89 3.74
CA THR A 371 0.91 0.00 3.58
C THR A 371 0.70 -1.32 4.32
N TRP A 372 1.59 -2.29 4.08
CA TRP A 372 1.57 -3.55 4.82
C TRP A 372 1.85 -3.39 6.33
N GLU A 373 2.67 -2.42 6.74
CA GLU A 373 2.90 -2.17 8.18
C GLU A 373 1.60 -1.66 8.85
N GLN A 374 0.88 -0.76 8.18
CA GLN A 374 -0.45 -0.34 8.63
C GLN A 374 -1.47 -1.48 8.60
N ALA A 375 -1.39 -2.40 7.64
CA ALA A 375 -2.22 -3.59 7.62
C ALA A 375 -1.97 -4.50 8.82
N ILE A 376 -0.70 -4.69 9.22
CA ILE A 376 -0.33 -5.45 10.42
C ILE A 376 -0.97 -4.84 11.67
N ASP A 377 -0.92 -3.51 11.81
CA ASP A 377 -1.50 -2.83 12.96
C ASP A 377 -3.03 -2.80 12.94
N MET A 378 -3.65 -2.68 11.76
CA MET A 378 -5.08 -2.83 11.57
C MET A 378 -5.56 -4.20 12.05
N VAL A 379 -4.87 -5.27 11.69
CA VAL A 379 -5.28 -6.64 12.02
C VAL A 379 -5.16 -6.94 13.53
N LYS A 380 -4.25 -6.24 14.24
CA LYS A 380 -4.16 -6.29 15.71
C LYS A 380 -5.29 -5.53 16.42
N SER A 381 -5.99 -4.64 15.72
CA SER A 381 -7.03 -3.82 16.34
C SER A 381 -8.22 -4.67 16.81
N LYS A 382 -8.80 -4.32 17.96
CA LYS A 382 -9.98 -5.00 18.50
C LYS A 382 -11.21 -4.86 17.59
N GLU A 383 -11.29 -3.77 16.84
CA GLU A 383 -12.39 -3.48 15.92
C GLU A 383 -12.38 -4.42 14.72
N PHE A 384 -11.19 -4.68 14.15
CA PHE A 384 -11.01 -5.64 13.08
C PHE A 384 -11.36 -7.06 13.53
N GLN A 385 -10.77 -7.51 14.65
CA GLN A 385 -10.95 -8.87 15.15
C GLN A 385 -12.41 -9.21 15.49
N LYS A 386 -13.19 -8.22 15.96
CA LYS A 386 -14.63 -8.43 16.25
C LYS A 386 -15.47 -8.74 15.01
N LYS A 387 -15.09 -8.20 13.84
CA LYS A 387 -15.86 -8.34 12.59
C LYS A 387 -15.29 -9.40 11.66
N PHE A 388 -14.04 -9.79 11.84
CA PHE A 388 -13.37 -10.74 10.96
C PHE A 388 -13.79 -12.18 11.26
N SER A 389 -14.35 -12.87 10.27
CA SER A 389 -14.87 -14.23 10.42
C SER A 389 -13.80 -15.30 10.17
N VAL A 390 -14.07 -16.54 10.61
CA VAL A 390 -13.19 -17.69 10.34
C VAL A 390 -13.09 -17.97 8.84
N ASP A 391 -14.19 -17.85 8.09
CA ASP A 391 -14.19 -18.07 6.63
C ASP A 391 -13.31 -17.03 5.90
N CYS A 392 -13.36 -15.77 6.33
CA CYS A 392 -12.45 -14.73 5.83
C CYS A 392 -10.99 -15.05 6.19
N ASN A 393 -10.74 -15.64 7.36
CA ASN A 393 -9.39 -16.03 7.76
C ASN A 393 -8.81 -17.14 6.89
N ILE A 394 -9.61 -18.14 6.51
CA ILE A 394 -9.20 -19.20 5.57
C ILE A 394 -8.77 -18.59 4.24
N GLN A 395 -9.58 -17.66 3.70
CA GLN A 395 -9.26 -16.98 2.45
C GLN A 395 -7.99 -16.13 2.56
N LEU A 396 -7.77 -15.45 3.69
CA LEU A 396 -6.53 -14.71 3.94
C LEU A 396 -5.31 -15.65 3.98
N ILE A 397 -5.41 -16.80 4.64
CA ILE A 397 -4.34 -17.81 4.69
C ILE A 397 -4.03 -18.32 3.28
N SER A 398 -5.05 -18.64 2.48
CA SER A 398 -4.84 -19.09 1.09
C SER A 398 -4.23 -18.00 0.22
N TYR A 399 -4.70 -16.75 0.35
CA TYR A 399 -4.12 -15.61 -0.39
C TYR A 399 -2.64 -15.40 -0.08
N LEU A 400 -2.25 -15.46 1.21
CA LEU A 400 -0.86 -15.32 1.63
C LEU A 400 -0.01 -16.53 1.20
N TYR A 401 -0.58 -17.74 1.18
CA TYR A 401 0.09 -18.92 0.66
C TYR A 401 0.36 -18.81 -0.84
N ASP A 402 -0.61 -18.34 -1.63
CA ASP A 402 -0.44 -18.15 -3.07
C ASP A 402 0.57 -17.04 -3.37
N SER A 403 0.59 -16.01 -2.53
CA SER A 403 1.50 -14.86 -2.65
C SER A 403 2.87 -15.07 -1.98
N LYS A 404 3.18 -16.28 -1.49
CA LYS A 404 4.41 -16.58 -0.73
C LYS A 404 5.72 -16.33 -1.47
N THR A 405 5.69 -16.26 -2.80
CA THR A 405 6.87 -15.99 -3.65
C THR A 405 7.17 -14.51 -3.81
N ASP A 406 6.25 -13.63 -3.42
CA ASP A 406 6.47 -12.19 -3.40
C ASP A 406 7.50 -11.85 -2.30
N LYS A 407 8.59 -11.17 -2.70
CA LYS A 407 9.71 -10.85 -1.80
C LYS A 407 9.31 -9.95 -0.64
N GLU A 408 8.34 -9.07 -0.81
CA GLU A 408 7.90 -8.16 0.24
C GLU A 408 6.99 -8.89 1.23
N ILE A 409 6.03 -9.68 0.73
CA ILE A 409 5.14 -10.48 1.58
C ILE A 409 5.95 -11.53 2.36
N ALA A 410 6.87 -12.23 1.71
CA ALA A 410 7.67 -13.30 2.34
C ALA A 410 8.44 -12.83 3.58
N LYS A 411 8.98 -11.60 3.57
CA LYS A 411 9.67 -11.00 4.73
C LYS A 411 8.71 -10.71 5.90
N LEU A 412 7.44 -10.45 5.58
CA LEU A 412 6.44 -10.03 6.55
C LEU A 412 5.63 -11.20 7.14
N LEU A 413 5.62 -12.39 6.50
CA LEU A 413 4.82 -13.55 6.91
C LEU A 413 5.00 -13.92 8.39
N HIS A 414 6.21 -13.81 8.95
CA HIS A 414 6.45 -14.12 10.37
C HIS A 414 5.96 -13.03 11.34
N ARG A 415 5.68 -11.81 10.85
CA ARG A 415 5.25 -10.65 11.64
C ARG A 415 3.75 -10.39 11.56
N ILE A 416 3.09 -10.78 10.47
CA ILE A 416 1.66 -10.56 10.28
C ILE A 416 0.87 -11.50 11.19
N PRO A 417 -0.04 -11.02 12.05
CA PRO A 417 -0.96 -11.87 12.78
C PRO A 417 -2.11 -12.26 11.84
N PHE A 418 -2.02 -13.42 11.18
CA PHE A 418 -3.02 -13.86 10.20
C PHE A 418 -3.63 -15.23 10.51
N ILE A 419 -3.34 -15.85 11.66
CA ILE A 419 -3.90 -17.15 12.02
C ILE A 419 -4.83 -16.98 13.21
N MET A 420 -6.11 -17.33 13.05
CA MET A 420 -7.10 -17.14 14.10
C MET A 420 -6.99 -18.22 15.18
N ASP A 421 -6.95 -17.78 16.44
CA ASP A 421 -7.04 -18.66 17.60
C ASP A 421 -8.50 -18.92 18.02
N ARG A 422 -8.68 -19.76 19.04
CA ARG A 422 -10.01 -20.11 19.59
C ARG A 422 -10.76 -18.95 20.21
N ASN A 423 -10.04 -17.93 20.67
CA ASN A 423 -10.63 -16.70 21.21
C ASN A 423 -10.99 -15.70 20.10
N LYS A 424 -10.88 -16.12 18.82
CA LYS A 424 -11.09 -15.30 17.63
C LYS A 424 -10.09 -14.15 17.51
N CYS A 425 -8.94 -14.26 18.16
CA CYS A 425 -7.85 -13.32 18.03
C CYS A 425 -6.87 -13.83 16.96
N LEU A 426 -6.36 -12.90 16.14
CA LEU A 426 -5.37 -13.23 15.12
C LEU A 426 -3.97 -13.21 15.73
N GLN A 427 -3.22 -14.29 15.53
CA GLN A 427 -1.90 -14.51 16.07
C GLN A 427 -0.87 -14.65 14.94
N ILE A 428 0.39 -14.36 15.28
CA ILE A 428 1.53 -14.61 14.40
C ILE A 428 1.88 -16.10 14.41
N PRO A 429 2.47 -16.65 13.32
CA PRO A 429 2.78 -18.08 13.22
C PRO A 429 3.59 -18.65 14.38
N THR A 430 4.54 -17.88 14.93
CA THR A 430 5.43 -18.34 16.01
C THR A 430 4.80 -18.34 17.40
N LYS A 431 3.59 -17.78 17.56
CA LYS A 431 2.88 -17.67 18.86
C LYS A 431 1.66 -18.57 18.95
N ILE A 432 1.37 -19.36 17.92
CA ILE A 432 0.20 -20.21 17.85
C ILE A 432 0.60 -21.64 17.57
N CYS A 433 -0.11 -22.59 18.17
CA CYS A 433 0.16 -24.02 18.03
C CYS A 433 -1.04 -24.72 17.40
N PHE A 434 -0.75 -25.76 16.61
CA PHE A 434 -1.79 -26.70 16.18
C PHE A 434 -2.28 -27.51 17.39
N PRO A 435 -3.59 -27.75 17.51
CA PRO A 435 -4.11 -28.67 18.51
C PRO A 435 -3.52 -30.07 18.30
N SER A 436 -3.36 -30.83 19.38
CA SER A 436 -2.88 -32.21 19.29
C SER A 436 -3.87 -33.06 18.47
N LYS A 437 -3.35 -34.07 17.77
CA LYS A 437 -4.15 -35.02 16.96
C LYS A 437 -5.15 -35.82 17.79
N PHE A 438 -4.98 -35.85 19.10
CA PHE A 438 -5.89 -36.47 20.06
C PHE A 438 -6.78 -35.38 20.65
N ASN A 439 -7.90 -35.14 19.98
CA ASN A 439 -8.79 -34.01 20.21
C ASN A 439 -9.68 -34.25 21.44
N ASP A 440 -9.10 -34.09 22.63
CA ASP A 440 -9.78 -34.38 23.89
C ASP A 440 -10.09 -33.09 24.66
N ILE A 441 -11.38 -32.86 24.92
CA ILE A 441 -11.94 -31.63 25.53
C ILE A 441 -11.30 -31.30 26.89
N SER A 442 -10.80 -32.31 27.60
CA SER A 442 -10.12 -32.20 28.90
C SER A 442 -8.83 -31.38 28.82
N TRP A 443 -8.12 -31.39 27.69
CA TRP A 443 -6.84 -30.72 27.49
C TRP A 443 -6.94 -29.19 27.31
N TYR A 444 -8.16 -28.71 27.07
CA TYR A 444 -8.44 -27.29 26.85
C TYR A 444 -8.90 -26.57 28.13
N SER A 445 -9.19 -27.34 29.19
CA SER A 445 -9.81 -26.83 30.42
C SER A 445 -8.82 -26.19 31.40
N ASN A 446 -7.53 -26.54 31.32
CA ASN A 446 -6.50 -26.00 32.21
C ASN A 446 -5.76 -24.84 31.55
N ASN A 447 -6.39 -23.66 31.56
CA ASN A 447 -5.78 -22.33 31.70
C ASN A 447 -4.33 -22.14 31.18
N THR A 448 -4.04 -22.56 29.94
CA THR A 448 -2.76 -22.23 29.31
C THR A 448 -2.89 -20.87 28.65
N GLN A 449 -1.93 -19.99 28.90
CA GLN A 449 -1.76 -18.71 28.17
C GLN A 449 -1.42 -18.90 26.68
N GLU A 450 -1.55 -20.11 26.14
CA GLU A 450 -1.10 -20.51 24.81
C GLU A 450 -2.25 -20.40 23.81
N ALA A 451 -1.98 -19.77 22.66
CA ALA A 451 -2.96 -19.67 21.59
C ALA A 451 -2.99 -20.95 20.73
N TYR A 452 -4.17 -21.52 20.54
CA TYR A 452 -4.41 -22.67 19.64
C TYR A 452 -5.15 -22.25 18.40
N VAL A 453 -4.77 -22.81 17.24
CA VAL A 453 -5.50 -22.63 15.98
C VAL A 453 -6.98 -23.01 16.16
N HIS A 454 -7.88 -22.16 15.66
CA HIS A 454 -9.32 -22.36 15.73
C HIS A 454 -9.74 -23.68 15.05
N GLU A 455 -10.69 -24.41 15.65
CA GLU A 455 -11.07 -25.78 15.22
C GLU A 455 -11.58 -25.83 13.78
N ASP A 456 -12.45 -24.88 13.40
CA ASP A 456 -12.95 -24.76 12.03
C ASP A 456 -11.86 -24.50 10.98
N LEU A 457 -10.74 -23.86 11.34
CA LEU A 457 -9.61 -23.71 10.43
C LEU A 457 -8.96 -25.07 10.16
N MET A 458 -8.78 -25.88 11.20
CA MET A 458 -8.18 -27.22 11.06
C MET A 458 -9.01 -28.12 10.16
N ASN A 459 -10.33 -28.02 10.23
CA ASN A 459 -11.23 -28.82 9.42
C ASN A 459 -11.27 -28.40 7.95
N LYS A 460 -11.07 -27.10 7.66
CA LYS A 460 -11.22 -26.53 6.31
C LYS A 460 -9.89 -26.29 5.58
N LEU A 461 -8.76 -26.20 6.30
CA LEU A 461 -7.44 -26.00 5.69
C LEU A 461 -6.94 -27.27 5.00
N GLN A 462 -6.46 -27.11 3.77
CA GLN A 462 -5.82 -28.20 3.03
C GLN A 462 -4.43 -28.57 3.58
N ASN A 463 -4.00 -29.82 3.37
CA ASN A 463 -2.72 -30.35 3.88
C ASN A 463 -1.49 -29.52 3.51
N HIS A 464 -1.47 -28.88 2.34
CA HIS A 464 -0.35 -28.03 1.93
C HIS A 464 -0.30 -26.71 2.72
N HIS A 465 -1.45 -26.15 3.13
CA HIS A 465 -1.49 -24.97 4.00
C HIS A 465 -0.92 -25.31 5.36
N ILE A 466 -1.29 -26.47 5.92
CA ILE A 466 -0.78 -26.93 7.22
C ILE A 466 0.75 -27.08 7.18
N LYS A 467 1.29 -27.78 6.17
CA LYS A 467 2.75 -27.92 5.99
C LYS A 467 3.47 -26.58 5.84
N TRP A 468 2.86 -25.62 5.15
CA TRP A 468 3.43 -24.29 5.00
C TRP A 468 3.40 -23.49 6.31
N LEU A 469 2.32 -23.56 7.07
CA LEU A 469 2.21 -22.96 8.39
C LEU A 469 3.25 -23.56 9.36
N GLU A 470 3.51 -24.87 9.29
CA GLU A 470 4.61 -25.52 10.03
C GLU A 470 5.97 -24.90 9.67
N GLN A 471 6.24 -24.68 8.38
CA GLN A 471 7.48 -24.02 7.92
C GLN A 471 7.60 -22.58 8.42
N LEU A 472 6.48 -21.87 8.62
CA LEU A 472 6.47 -20.51 9.16
C LEU A 472 6.67 -20.42 10.67
N GLY A 473 6.64 -21.56 11.38
CA GLY A 473 6.89 -21.66 12.81
C GLY A 473 5.68 -22.07 13.66
N VAL A 474 4.56 -22.48 13.04
CA VAL A 474 3.42 -23.05 13.80
C VAL A 474 3.78 -24.47 14.23
N THR A 475 4.00 -24.67 15.53
CA THR A 475 4.36 -25.99 16.06
C THR A 475 3.13 -26.81 16.44
N PHE A 476 3.19 -28.14 16.29
CA PHE A 476 2.28 -29.00 17.03
C PHE A 476 2.65 -28.96 18.49
N ARG A 477 1.67 -28.80 19.37
CA ARG A 477 1.90 -29.11 20.79
C ARG A 477 2.20 -30.60 20.88
N THR A 478 3.45 -30.94 21.19
CA THR A 478 3.82 -32.34 21.42
C THR A 478 3.18 -32.76 22.73
N ASP A 479 2.51 -33.91 22.72
CA ASP A 479 1.94 -34.52 23.93
C ASP A 479 2.98 -34.66 25.06
N LEU A 480 4.27 -34.66 24.71
CA LEU A 480 5.44 -34.61 25.59
C LEU A 480 5.53 -33.36 26.47
N SER A 481 5.25 -32.17 25.90
CA SER A 481 5.32 -30.93 26.67
C SER A 481 4.31 -30.92 27.83
N PHE A 482 3.08 -31.36 27.59
CA PHE A 482 2.07 -31.52 28.63
C PHE A 482 2.36 -32.69 29.56
N PHE A 483 2.87 -33.81 29.02
CA PHE A 483 3.30 -34.94 29.84
C PHE A 483 4.32 -34.49 30.90
N HIS A 484 5.37 -33.74 30.50
CA HIS A 484 6.39 -33.26 31.43
C HIS A 484 5.93 -32.12 32.34
N HIS A 485 5.11 -31.19 31.86
CA HIS A 485 4.74 -29.98 32.63
C HIS A 485 3.41 -30.09 33.39
N THR A 486 2.58 -31.10 33.12
CA THR A 486 1.25 -31.24 33.71
C THR A 486 1.02 -32.61 34.33
N ILE A 487 1.32 -33.71 33.62
CA ILE A 487 1.08 -35.07 34.15
C ILE A 487 2.10 -35.44 35.21
N ILE A 488 3.40 -35.25 34.95
CA ILE A 488 4.46 -35.57 35.93
C ILE A 488 4.31 -34.78 37.25
N PRO A 489 4.10 -33.45 37.26
CA PRO A 489 4.00 -32.68 38.50
C PRO A 489 2.74 -32.96 39.33
N GLN A 490 1.66 -33.45 38.70
CA GLN A 490 0.35 -33.68 39.33
C GLN A 490 -0.07 -35.16 39.32
N ALA A 491 0.89 -36.09 39.25
CA ALA A 491 0.63 -37.52 39.06
C ALA A 491 -0.40 -38.09 40.06
N SER A 492 -0.36 -37.65 41.33
CA SER A 492 -1.27 -38.15 42.37
C SER A 492 -2.71 -37.62 42.28
N THR A 493 -2.95 -36.49 41.59
CA THR A 493 -4.26 -35.81 41.58
C THR A 493 -4.88 -35.65 40.19
N PHE A 494 -4.11 -35.89 39.12
CA PHE A 494 -4.56 -35.61 37.76
C PHE A 494 -5.66 -36.58 37.27
N ILE A 495 -5.57 -37.86 37.66
CA ILE A 495 -6.50 -38.88 37.18
C ILE A 495 -7.74 -38.96 38.07
N ASN A 496 -8.91 -38.87 37.43
CA ASN A 496 -10.23 -39.09 38.00
C ASN A 496 -10.98 -40.19 37.22
N VAL A 497 -12.15 -40.61 37.72
CA VAL A 497 -12.89 -41.75 37.13
C VAL A 497 -13.29 -41.49 35.67
N GLU A 498 -13.55 -40.22 35.31
CA GLU A 498 -13.98 -39.83 33.96
C GLU A 498 -12.82 -39.78 32.95
N ASN A 499 -11.62 -39.35 33.37
CA ASN A 499 -10.48 -39.15 32.47
C ASN A 499 -9.48 -40.33 32.45
N ALA A 500 -9.57 -41.27 33.41
CA ALA A 500 -8.58 -42.32 33.61
C ALA A 500 -8.39 -43.21 32.38
N LEU A 501 -9.50 -43.67 31.78
CA LEU A 501 -9.44 -44.62 30.66
C LEU A 501 -8.69 -44.04 29.46
N HIS A 502 -9.10 -42.85 29.02
CA HIS A 502 -8.54 -42.21 27.82
C HIS A 502 -7.10 -41.74 28.05
N THR A 503 -6.80 -41.17 29.22
CA THR A 503 -5.45 -40.68 29.55
C THR A 503 -4.42 -41.80 29.52
N ILE A 504 -4.72 -42.95 30.15
CA ILE A 504 -3.80 -44.09 30.23
C ILE A 504 -3.63 -44.77 28.86
N GLN A 505 -4.70 -44.87 28.07
CA GLN A 505 -4.64 -45.35 26.68
C GLN A 505 -3.72 -44.49 25.81
N ARG A 506 -3.79 -43.18 25.96
CA ARG A 506 -2.92 -42.24 25.24
C ARG A 506 -1.46 -42.30 25.71
N LEU A 507 -1.22 -42.37 27.02
CA LEU A 507 0.15 -42.55 27.55
C LEU A 507 0.79 -43.84 27.02
N CYS A 508 0.03 -44.93 26.96
CA CYS A 508 0.51 -46.17 26.36
C CYS A 508 0.80 -45.99 24.86
N TYR A 509 -0.05 -45.27 24.11
CA TYR A 509 0.22 -44.97 22.70
C TYR A 509 1.53 -44.19 22.51
N LEU A 510 1.79 -43.16 23.35
CA LEU A 510 3.01 -42.36 23.28
C LEU A 510 4.26 -43.19 23.60
N TYR A 511 4.16 -44.08 24.61
CA TYR A 511 5.21 -45.05 24.94
C TYR A 511 5.48 -46.03 23.78
N VAL A 512 4.43 -46.58 23.18
CA VAL A 512 4.50 -47.55 22.07
C VAL A 512 5.18 -46.97 20.83
N ASN A 513 4.98 -45.66 20.58
CA ASN A 513 5.59 -44.94 19.46
C ASN A 513 6.96 -44.33 19.82
N GLY A 514 7.52 -44.65 20.99
CA GLY A 514 8.86 -44.24 21.40
C GLY A 514 8.98 -42.76 21.74
N GLN A 515 7.87 -42.07 22.01
CA GLN A 515 7.88 -40.66 22.39
C GLN A 515 8.15 -40.49 23.90
N ILE A 516 7.70 -41.43 24.72
CA ILE A 516 7.97 -41.48 26.17
C ILE A 516 8.84 -42.71 26.45
N HIS A 517 9.87 -42.55 27.29
CA HIS A 517 10.75 -43.65 27.65
C HIS A 517 10.38 -44.28 29.00
N SER A 518 10.86 -45.50 29.25
CA SER A 518 10.61 -46.22 30.50
C SER A 518 11.12 -45.46 31.73
N ASP A 519 12.17 -44.65 31.59
CA ASP A 519 12.70 -43.82 32.68
C ASP A 519 11.74 -42.70 33.10
N ASP A 520 10.98 -42.14 32.16
CA ASP A 520 9.97 -41.12 32.47
C ASP A 520 8.77 -41.73 33.22
N LEU A 521 8.40 -42.98 32.89
CA LEU A 521 7.28 -43.69 33.51
C LEU A 521 7.57 -44.13 34.95
N LYS A 522 8.84 -44.37 35.31
CA LYS A 522 9.22 -44.74 36.69
C LYS A 522 8.85 -43.69 37.72
N ASN A 523 8.82 -42.42 37.33
CA ASN A 523 8.46 -41.30 38.21
C ASN A 523 6.93 -41.15 38.39
N LEU A 524 6.13 -41.97 37.70
CA LEU A 524 4.67 -41.94 37.71
C LEU A 524 4.04 -43.09 38.51
N GLY A 525 4.77 -43.69 39.45
CA GLY A 525 4.25 -44.75 40.32
C GLY A 525 3.01 -44.34 41.13
N GLU A 526 2.88 -43.06 41.46
CA GLU A 526 1.73 -42.50 42.20
C GLU A 526 0.54 -42.13 41.28
N LEU A 527 0.67 -42.36 39.96
CA LEU A 527 -0.40 -42.10 39.00
C LEU A 527 -1.55 -43.08 39.23
N SER A 528 -2.74 -42.56 39.54
CA SER A 528 -3.91 -43.39 39.87
C SER A 528 -4.48 -44.11 38.63
N LEU A 529 -4.69 -45.42 38.72
CA LEU A 529 -5.36 -46.25 37.70
C LEU A 529 -6.72 -46.72 38.21
N LEU A 530 -7.66 -46.98 37.30
CA LEU A 530 -8.92 -47.65 37.61
C LEU A 530 -8.65 -49.14 37.86
N THR A 531 -9.32 -49.69 38.86
CA THR A 531 -9.29 -51.12 39.21
C THR A 531 -10.49 -51.86 38.60
N LYS A 532 -10.52 -53.20 38.65
CA LYS A 532 -11.73 -53.98 38.29
C LYS A 532 -12.95 -53.61 39.14
N ALA A 533 -12.77 -52.93 40.28
CA ALA A 533 -13.84 -52.42 41.14
C ALA A 533 -14.28 -50.98 40.80
N ASN A 534 -13.76 -50.38 39.71
CA ASN A 534 -13.97 -48.98 39.34
C ASN A 534 -13.51 -47.96 40.40
N THR A 535 -12.54 -48.33 41.24
CA THR A 535 -11.89 -47.42 42.19
C THR A 535 -10.56 -46.92 41.64
N LEU A 536 -10.09 -45.75 42.10
CA LEU A 536 -8.80 -45.19 41.71
C LEU A 536 -7.74 -45.57 42.74
N VAL A 537 -6.66 -46.21 42.28
CA VAL A 537 -5.55 -46.65 43.13
C VAL A 537 -4.23 -46.34 42.40
N PRO A 538 -3.19 -45.84 43.10
CA PRO A 538 -1.86 -45.62 42.53
C PRO A 538 -1.29 -46.85 41.80
N ALA A 539 -0.65 -46.63 40.64
CA ALA A 539 -0.10 -47.69 39.81
C ALA A 539 0.87 -48.61 40.57
N ASN A 540 1.72 -48.05 41.44
CA ASN A 540 2.69 -48.79 42.25
C ASN A 540 2.09 -49.74 43.29
N ARG A 541 0.79 -49.62 43.58
CA ARG A 541 0.04 -50.48 44.52
C ARG A 541 -0.77 -51.57 43.84
N LEU A 542 -0.88 -51.53 42.50
CA LEU A 542 -1.71 -52.45 41.73
C LEU A 542 -0.93 -53.65 41.19
N TYR A 543 -1.69 -54.68 40.86
CA TYR A 543 -1.22 -55.89 40.19
C TYR A 543 -1.82 -56.01 38.80
N LEU A 544 -1.03 -56.60 37.90
CA LEU A 544 -1.53 -56.99 36.58
C LEU A 544 -2.55 -58.14 36.72
N SER A 545 -3.67 -58.01 36.01
CA SER A 545 -4.66 -59.08 35.88
C SER A 545 -4.15 -60.21 34.99
N THR A 546 -4.73 -61.41 35.14
CA THR A 546 -4.31 -62.60 34.37
C THR A 546 -4.32 -62.35 32.85
N GLU A 547 -5.22 -61.52 32.36
CA GLU A 547 -5.36 -61.22 30.94
C GLU A 547 -4.14 -60.48 30.36
N TYR A 548 -3.33 -59.81 31.19
CA TYR A 548 -2.06 -59.16 30.80
C TYR A 548 -0.85 -60.10 30.76
N GLU A 549 -1.03 -61.39 31.09
CA GLU A 549 0.04 -62.40 31.18
C GLU A 549 1.21 -61.96 32.11
N PRO A 550 0.93 -61.63 33.39
CA PRO A 550 1.98 -61.29 34.34
C PRO A 550 2.92 -62.48 34.58
N SER A 551 4.14 -62.19 35.05
CA SER A 551 5.04 -63.25 35.52
C SER A 551 4.42 -64.12 36.61
N LEU A 552 3.50 -63.56 37.40
CA LEU A 552 2.70 -64.27 38.39
C LEU A 552 1.22 -63.88 38.32
N SER A 553 0.35 -64.83 37.92
CA SER A 553 -1.11 -64.60 37.83
C SER A 553 -1.82 -64.78 39.17
N ILE A 554 -1.66 -63.80 40.07
CA ILE A 554 -2.27 -63.80 41.42
C ILE A 554 -3.80 -63.69 41.35
N ASP A 555 -4.32 -62.98 40.35
CA ASP A 555 -5.74 -62.69 40.12
C ASP A 555 -6.61 -63.96 40.06
N ASN A 556 -6.10 -65.06 39.51
CA ASN A 556 -6.81 -66.34 39.43
C ASN A 556 -7.16 -66.95 40.80
N TYR A 557 -6.36 -66.66 41.82
CA TYR A 557 -6.54 -67.22 43.16
C TYR A 557 -7.43 -66.34 44.05
N PHE A 558 -7.63 -65.07 43.69
CA PHE A 558 -8.39 -64.10 44.48
C PHE A 558 -9.39 -63.28 43.64
N PRO A 559 -10.41 -63.93 43.03
CA PRO A 559 -11.39 -63.26 42.17
C PRO A 559 -12.24 -62.20 42.89
N LYS A 560 -12.27 -62.19 44.23
CA LYS A 560 -12.97 -61.19 45.05
C LYS A 560 -12.14 -59.92 45.32
N MET A 561 -10.83 -59.93 45.05
CA MET A 561 -9.93 -58.80 45.31
C MET A 561 -9.81 -57.87 44.09
N THR A 562 -10.93 -57.55 43.46
CA THR A 562 -11.01 -56.74 42.21
C THR A 562 -10.44 -55.33 42.35
N HIS A 563 -10.30 -54.82 43.57
CA HIS A 563 -9.69 -53.52 43.88
C HIS A 563 -8.16 -53.50 43.76
N LEU A 564 -7.50 -54.66 43.58
CA LEU A 564 -6.04 -54.75 43.47
C LEU A 564 -5.54 -54.93 42.02
N PHE A 565 -6.46 -55.16 41.07
CA PHE A 565 -6.10 -55.60 39.72
C PHE A 565 -6.50 -54.59 38.63
N VAL A 566 -5.60 -54.40 37.66
CA VAL A 566 -5.82 -53.50 36.50
C VAL A 566 -6.80 -54.14 35.51
N PRO A 567 -7.96 -53.53 35.22
CA PRO A 567 -8.98 -54.10 34.35
C PRO A 567 -8.53 -54.12 32.88
N THR A 568 -9.08 -55.06 32.11
CA THR A 568 -8.83 -55.18 30.66
C THR A 568 -9.42 -54.03 29.84
N SER A 569 -10.26 -53.17 30.42
CA SER A 569 -10.84 -52.01 29.74
C SER A 569 -9.78 -51.06 29.16
N TYR A 570 -8.58 -51.03 29.74
CA TYR A 570 -7.47 -50.26 29.19
C TYR A 570 -6.93 -50.84 27.88
N MET A 571 -7.01 -52.15 27.65
CA MET A 571 -6.50 -52.79 26.44
C MET A 571 -7.29 -52.33 25.20
N GLN A 572 -6.61 -51.57 24.33
CA GLN A 572 -7.08 -51.27 22.96
C GLN A 572 -6.39 -52.16 21.92
N ASN A 573 -6.48 -51.81 20.63
CA ASN A 573 -5.88 -52.47 19.44
C ASN A 573 -4.33 -52.57 19.43
N VAL A 574 -3.66 -52.48 20.58
CA VAL A 574 -2.21 -52.62 20.76
C VAL A 574 -1.90 -54.02 21.30
N PHE A 575 -0.79 -54.61 20.86
CA PHE A 575 -0.34 -55.91 21.36
C PHE A 575 -0.24 -55.95 22.89
N ARG A 576 -0.80 -57.02 23.48
CA ARG A 576 -0.81 -57.30 24.93
C ARG A 576 0.54 -57.09 25.61
N ILE A 577 1.63 -57.51 24.95
CA ILE A 577 2.99 -57.40 25.48
C ILE A 577 3.41 -55.94 25.72
N LYS A 578 2.98 -55.00 24.87
CA LYS A 578 3.33 -53.59 25.01
C LYS A 578 2.60 -52.96 26.18
N TRP A 579 1.34 -53.36 26.41
CA TRP A 579 0.56 -52.96 27.58
C TRP A 579 1.16 -53.47 28.88
N LYS A 580 1.60 -54.74 28.90
CA LYS A 580 2.34 -55.31 30.03
C LYS A 580 3.59 -54.48 30.34
N HIS A 581 4.44 -54.23 29.34
CA HIS A 581 5.66 -53.42 29.54
C HIS A 581 5.36 -52.00 30.00
N PHE A 582 4.30 -51.37 29.48
CA PHE A 582 3.88 -50.03 29.88
C PHE A 582 3.47 -49.99 31.36
N PHE A 583 2.60 -50.88 31.81
CA PHE A 583 2.14 -50.92 33.20
C PHE A 583 3.27 -51.30 34.17
N VAL A 584 4.14 -52.23 33.81
CA VAL A 584 5.32 -52.57 34.62
C VAL A 584 6.26 -51.36 34.71
N SER A 585 6.44 -50.59 33.62
CA SER A 585 7.25 -49.36 33.63
C SER A 585 6.63 -48.24 34.45
N LEU A 586 5.30 -48.19 34.59
CA LEU A 586 4.59 -47.31 35.52
C LEU A 586 4.72 -47.75 36.99
N GLY A 587 5.19 -48.97 37.27
CA GLY A 587 5.34 -49.50 38.62
C GLY A 587 4.25 -50.50 39.04
N VAL A 588 3.34 -50.89 38.15
CA VAL A 588 2.36 -51.96 38.42
C VAL A 588 3.11 -53.28 38.61
N GLN A 589 2.76 -54.00 39.68
CA GLN A 589 3.48 -55.19 40.09
C GLN A 589 3.01 -56.41 39.30
N GLU A 590 3.97 -57.21 38.83
CA GLU A 590 3.70 -58.50 38.18
C GLU A 590 4.25 -59.70 38.96
N ASN A 591 4.86 -59.44 40.12
CA ASN A 591 5.50 -60.44 40.97
C ASN A 591 5.31 -60.10 42.45
N ILE A 592 5.51 -61.09 43.31
CA ILE A 592 5.51 -60.92 44.77
C ILE A 592 6.85 -60.30 45.19
N ASN A 593 6.78 -59.14 45.84
CA ASN A 593 7.95 -58.40 46.27
C ASN A 593 8.17 -58.51 47.80
N LEU A 594 9.43 -58.37 48.20
CA LEU A 594 9.81 -58.22 49.61
C LEU A 594 9.48 -56.81 50.09
N ILE A 595 8.72 -56.71 51.18
CA ILE A 595 8.34 -55.46 51.83
C ILE A 595 9.18 -55.27 53.09
N PRO A 596 9.74 -54.07 53.36
CA PRO A 596 10.42 -53.79 54.62
C PRO A 596 9.42 -53.75 55.79
N LEU A 597 9.82 -54.32 56.92
CA LEU A 597 9.16 -54.21 58.22
C LEU A 597 9.80 -53.06 59.01
N ASN A 598 8.98 -52.34 59.78
CA ASN A 598 9.43 -51.32 60.70
C ASN A 598 10.13 -51.92 61.92
N ASP A 599 10.69 -51.07 62.78
CA ASP A 599 11.51 -51.54 63.89
C ASP A 599 10.78 -52.43 64.90
N ASN A 600 9.47 -52.29 64.97
CA ASN A 600 8.56 -53.03 65.84
C ASN A 600 8.02 -54.31 65.16
N GLY A 601 8.57 -54.71 64.01
CA GLY A 601 8.14 -55.90 63.28
C GLY A 601 6.79 -55.76 62.56
N ARG A 602 6.24 -54.55 62.47
CA ARG A 602 4.99 -54.27 61.75
C ARG A 602 5.29 -53.76 60.33
N LEU A 603 4.33 -53.88 59.42
CA LEU A 603 4.41 -53.24 58.11
C LEU A 603 4.61 -51.71 58.26
N VAL A 604 5.33 -51.08 57.34
CA VAL A 604 5.48 -49.62 57.30
C VAL A 604 4.13 -48.98 56.96
N GLN A 605 3.81 -47.80 57.51
CA GLN A 605 2.48 -47.17 57.50
C GLN A 605 1.83 -47.09 56.09
N HIS A 606 2.62 -46.92 55.04
CA HIS A 606 2.17 -46.88 53.64
C HIS A 606 1.55 -48.19 53.13
N TYR A 607 1.82 -49.33 53.78
CA TYR A 607 1.30 -50.65 53.39
C TYR A 607 0.05 -51.10 54.20
N TYR A 608 -0.45 -50.26 55.12
CA TYR A 608 -1.65 -50.59 55.92
C TYR A 608 -2.98 -50.43 55.17
N GLU A 609 -2.99 -49.76 54.03
CA GLU A 609 -4.23 -49.36 53.34
C GLU A 609 -4.84 -50.47 52.46
N ASP A 610 -4.06 -51.52 52.14
CA ASP A 610 -4.65 -52.79 51.68
C ASP A 610 -5.33 -53.41 52.92
N GLN A 611 -6.59 -53.86 52.83
CA GLN A 611 -7.35 -54.44 53.97
C GLN A 611 -6.79 -55.79 54.48
N MET A 612 -5.49 -55.86 54.73
CA MET A 612 -4.77 -56.91 55.45
C MET A 612 -4.51 -56.41 56.87
N LYS A 613 -5.56 -56.39 57.70
CA LYS A 613 -5.38 -56.22 59.14
C LYS A 613 -4.85 -57.52 59.72
N ILE A 614 -3.54 -57.74 59.63
CA ILE A 614 -2.87 -58.77 60.43
C ILE A 614 -1.66 -58.17 61.14
N ILE A 615 -1.65 -58.41 62.44
CA ILE A 615 -0.63 -58.00 63.37
C ILE A 615 0.50 -59.02 63.25
N PHE A 616 1.57 -58.69 62.53
CA PHE A 616 2.85 -59.38 62.73
C PHE A 616 3.37 -58.99 64.13
N CYS A 617 3.00 -59.77 65.15
CA CYS A 617 3.61 -59.71 66.48
C CYS A 617 4.76 -60.72 66.53
N LEU A 618 5.88 -60.39 65.88
CA LEU A 618 7.13 -60.99 66.30
C LEU A 618 7.38 -60.51 67.73
N ASN A 619 7.56 -61.42 68.69
CA ASN A 619 7.92 -61.07 70.06
C ASN A 619 9.09 -60.08 70.04
N SER A 620 8.87 -58.87 70.58
CA SER A 620 9.77 -57.71 70.50
C SER A 620 11.22 -58.03 70.92
N ASN A 621 11.40 -59.05 71.77
CA ASN A 621 12.69 -59.46 72.29
C ASN A 621 13.61 -60.17 71.27
N GLN A 622 13.13 -60.60 70.09
CA GLN A 622 13.97 -61.24 69.07
C GLN A 622 14.14 -60.44 67.76
N VAL A 623 13.35 -59.39 67.56
CA VAL A 623 13.35 -58.61 66.30
C VAL A 623 14.63 -57.78 66.12
N HIS A 624 15.30 -57.41 67.21
CA HIS A 624 16.54 -56.62 67.18
C HIS A 624 17.77 -57.36 66.62
N ARG A 625 17.71 -58.69 66.38
CA ARG A 625 18.85 -59.49 65.89
C ARG A 625 18.96 -59.57 64.36
N TYR A 626 17.96 -59.14 63.61
CA TYR A 626 17.94 -59.28 62.14
C TYR A 626 18.26 -57.96 61.45
N LYS A 627 19.31 -57.96 60.61
CA LYS A 627 19.82 -56.76 59.89
C LYS A 627 18.91 -56.31 58.74
N TYR A 628 18.08 -57.21 58.20
CA TYR A 628 17.13 -56.92 57.13
C TYR A 628 15.75 -57.43 57.54
N LYS A 629 14.89 -56.55 58.06
CA LYS A 629 13.51 -56.90 58.44
C LYS A 629 12.65 -56.79 57.18
N ARG A 630 12.44 -57.91 56.47
CA ARG A 630 11.60 -57.97 55.26
C ARG A 630 10.56 -59.08 55.39
N THR A 631 9.37 -58.87 54.85
CA THR A 631 8.31 -59.88 54.73
C THR A 631 7.88 -60.01 53.26
N ILE A 632 7.21 -61.10 52.91
CA ILE A 632 6.75 -61.37 51.56
C ILE A 632 5.27 -60.97 51.45
N LYS A 633 4.89 -60.13 50.47
CA LYS A 633 3.49 -59.73 50.27
C LYS A 633 2.61 -60.97 49.98
N PHE A 634 1.39 -61.02 50.51
CA PHE A 634 0.44 -62.14 50.40
C PHE A 634 0.79 -63.43 51.19
N LEU A 635 1.81 -63.42 52.04
CA LEU A 635 2.16 -64.57 52.88
C LEU A 635 0.96 -65.11 53.69
N GLU A 636 0.15 -64.23 54.25
CA GLU A 636 -1.02 -64.57 55.08
C GLU A 636 -2.12 -65.29 54.28
N LEU A 637 -2.23 -65.02 52.98
CA LEU A 637 -3.20 -65.69 52.12
C LEU A 637 -2.84 -67.16 51.85
N THR A 638 -1.62 -67.59 52.20
CA THR A 638 -1.20 -68.99 52.13
C THR A 638 -1.77 -69.85 53.27
N GLU A 639 -2.21 -69.24 54.37
CA GLU A 639 -2.71 -69.98 55.54
C GLU A 639 -4.03 -70.69 55.26
N ASN A 640 -4.89 -70.08 54.42
CA ASN A 640 -6.27 -70.53 54.21
C ASN A 640 -6.57 -70.98 52.76
N ASN A 641 -5.57 -70.97 51.87
CA ASN A 641 -5.73 -71.40 50.47
C ASN A 641 -4.55 -72.30 50.07
N PHE A 642 -4.77 -73.63 50.09
CA PHE A 642 -3.74 -74.63 49.82
C PHE A 642 -3.17 -74.54 48.40
N ASP A 643 -4.02 -74.32 47.40
CA ASP A 643 -3.59 -74.22 46.01
C ASP A 643 -2.73 -72.96 45.78
N PHE A 644 -3.14 -71.84 46.39
CA PHE A 644 -2.33 -70.63 46.39
C PHE A 644 -1.03 -70.81 47.20
N ALA A 645 -1.05 -71.48 48.35
CA ALA A 645 0.13 -71.73 49.18
C ALA A 645 1.19 -72.54 48.42
N ARG A 646 0.77 -73.60 47.72
CA ARG A 646 1.66 -74.42 46.88
C ARG A 646 2.27 -73.58 45.77
N PHE A 647 1.47 -72.80 45.07
CA PHE A 647 1.91 -71.90 44.00
C PHE A 647 2.85 -70.80 44.52
N PHE A 648 2.48 -70.15 45.62
CA PHE A 648 3.23 -69.08 46.28
C PHE A 648 4.61 -69.54 46.72
N TRP A 649 4.71 -70.66 47.45
CA TRP A 649 5.99 -71.14 47.96
C TRP A 649 6.89 -71.70 46.86
N GLN A 650 6.32 -72.38 45.86
CA GLN A 650 7.09 -72.81 44.68
C GLN A 650 7.74 -71.61 43.98
N HIS A 651 7.00 -70.50 43.86
CA HIS A 651 7.51 -69.30 43.22
C HIS A 651 8.47 -68.50 44.11
N ALA A 652 8.16 -68.36 45.40
CA ALA A 652 8.99 -67.64 46.37
C ALA A 652 10.39 -68.27 46.49
N ILE A 653 10.47 -69.60 46.55
CA ILE A 653 11.74 -70.34 46.63
C ILE A 653 12.58 -70.17 45.35
N GLN A 654 11.93 -70.04 44.19
CA GLN A 654 12.62 -69.93 42.90
C GLN A 654 13.10 -68.50 42.60
N ASN A 655 12.41 -67.47 43.10
CA ASN A 655 12.58 -66.09 42.65
C ASN A 655 12.96 -65.08 43.74
N ILE A 656 12.85 -65.42 45.02
CA ILE A 656 13.22 -64.54 46.14
C ILE A 656 14.53 -65.06 46.74
N ASN A 657 15.65 -64.45 46.35
CA ASN A 657 16.97 -64.64 46.96
C ASN A 657 17.24 -63.58 48.04
#